data_AF-A0A1Y2FHZ0-F1
#
_entry.id   AF-A0A1Y2FHZ0-F1
#
_cell.length_a   1.000
_cell.length_b   1.000
_cell.length_c   1.000
_cell.angle_alpha   90.00
_cell.angle_beta   90.00
_cell.angle_gamma   90.00
#
_symmetry.space_group_name_H-M   'P 1'
#
loop_
_entity.id
_entity.type
_entity.pdbx_description
1 polymer ?
#
loop_
_entity_poly.entity_id
_entity_poly.type
_entity_poly.pdbx_seq_one_letter_code
_entity_poly.pdbx_strand_id
1 'polypeptide(L)'
;MPETGSTFSPRKNEGKHERAESTYVPLHQPIFVAPPTSTSPPVAPFALSKKAHQELPLFTSTTATDDLFSPLSSTSNSSSSSYTRDDSKEKRATPPLLSPPLRRTGSGSSFFPALRRHLTPQTNLSRALILVGLTLLYFLLHHRSTVEASGPHPIPSLIARAEKAVTDAKTRRPTTLRDAYEQYILLHDGRRPPKGWDQWWFITEELEACEGEFEELYESLRPWWGVRPSEIRERIEEVARSGAKGLGRVRVKGGTVVDWAEMVKEGLPVGDGEVQLDGTRVAVEQMLKELKERFRVLLPDVDLIINTLEEPRVILPGETRHALESLARKKSTRPPQTEKATFRPLGSTNAFSVIRNACPPSSLARTAALSPAPGVSHRISHAYTSEFTSSLGHFIVDHNLERSSWCDQPDLQDIYATFINPRELNFAEGLFPVFSISKLPGFADILIPSAQEIERRNAFTVEQEIPWYAKAEKVHWRGVASDGTEVGLNWQGWPKSRLVSKTNRPSSWAHYETLLLCDASNQSLTAILPSSSLNSAFADIAFLKPAPDAPQLLEPSFRFVDEGSAGSPYHFKAILDLDYDPSHFLPAMASSSAVILSRFRQTALEHTLRPWFHYVPLSLRLSEFYSLLAYFYSPRATFPLIADSKRRFEGGGRQVVRELGRASRAVVHEEELKVVGSRGAQWASKCARREDGLVYLALVVLEWSRLMHDGREEGLADFVMSRGGRS
;
A
#
# COMPACT_ATOMS: atom_id res chain seq x y z
N MET A 1 42.31 59.55 3.80
CA MET A 1 43.30 59.91 2.77
C MET A 1 42.79 59.40 1.44
N PRO A 2 42.63 60.26 0.41
CA PRO A 2 42.20 59.85 -0.93
C PRO A 2 43.26 60.15 -2.02
N GLU A 3 43.50 59.20 -2.90
CA GLU A 3 44.08 59.41 -4.25
C GLU A 3 43.28 58.51 -5.21
N THR A 4 42.56 58.96 -6.25
CA THR A 4 42.94 59.72 -7.46
C THR A 4 43.98 58.96 -8.30
N GLY A 5 43.57 58.12 -9.26
CA GLY A 5 43.16 58.51 -10.63
C GLY A 5 44.00 57.69 -11.65
N SER A 6 43.79 57.69 -12.97
CA SER A 6 42.75 58.30 -13.82
C SER A 6 42.85 57.75 -15.25
N THR A 7 41.73 57.64 -16.00
CA THR A 7 41.61 57.72 -17.49
C THR A 7 42.51 56.84 -18.39
N PHE A 8 42.00 56.11 -19.39
CA PHE A 8 41.57 56.69 -20.68
C PHE A 8 40.66 55.75 -21.52
N SER A 9 40.00 56.33 -22.54
CA SER A 9 39.17 55.70 -23.60
C SER A 9 39.31 56.60 -24.87
N PRO A 10 38.59 56.48 -26.03
CA PRO A 10 37.65 55.46 -26.53
C PRO A 10 37.83 55.10 -28.04
N ARG A 11 36.95 54.23 -28.58
CA ARG A 11 36.22 54.35 -29.88
C ARG A 11 35.29 53.11 -30.02
N LYS A 12 33.96 53.27 -30.16
CA LYS A 12 33.15 53.56 -31.38
C LYS A 12 33.10 52.38 -32.37
N ASN A 13 31.96 52.00 -32.97
CA ASN A 13 30.63 52.65 -33.02
C ASN A 13 29.48 51.64 -33.32
N GLU A 14 28.22 52.08 -33.09
CA GLU A 14 26.95 51.57 -33.68
C GLU A 14 26.48 50.11 -33.36
N GLY A 15 25.18 49.79 -33.28
CA GLY A 15 23.97 50.65 -33.25
C GLY A 15 22.64 49.90 -33.51
N LYS A 16 21.52 50.38 -32.93
CA LYS A 16 20.10 49.89 -33.01
C LYS A 16 19.79 48.65 -32.14
N HIS A 17 18.88 48.75 -31.15
CA HIS A 17 17.38 48.75 -31.17
C HIS A 17 16.81 47.34 -31.43
N GLU A 18 15.76 46.86 -30.73
CA GLU A 18 14.53 47.58 -30.33
C GLU A 18 14.03 47.29 -28.88
N ARG A 19 12.79 47.71 -28.52
CA ARG A 19 12.31 47.89 -27.13
C ARG A 19 10.79 47.69 -26.97
N ALA A 20 10.37 46.91 -25.97
CA ALA A 20 9.08 46.99 -25.27
C ALA A 20 9.26 46.29 -23.90
N GLU A 21 9.29 46.97 -22.75
CA GLU A 21 8.22 47.71 -22.03
C GLU A 21 7.19 46.81 -21.34
N SER A 22 6.84 47.19 -20.10
CA SER A 22 6.13 46.37 -19.12
C SER A 22 4.90 47.09 -18.58
N THR A 23 3.85 46.32 -18.26
CA THR A 23 2.68 46.84 -17.54
C THR A 23 2.24 45.84 -16.47
N TYR A 24 2.34 46.25 -15.20
CA TYR A 24 1.77 45.54 -14.06
C TYR A 24 0.35 46.06 -13.80
N VAL A 25 -0.61 45.18 -13.49
CA VAL A 25 -1.96 45.57 -13.03
C VAL A 25 -2.39 44.68 -11.86
N PRO A 26 -2.57 45.21 -10.64
CA PRO A 26 -3.13 44.47 -9.52
C PRO A 26 -4.66 44.65 -9.42
N LEU A 27 -5.39 43.58 -9.09
CA LEU A 27 -6.82 43.66 -8.76
C LEU A 27 -7.16 42.79 -7.54
N HIS A 28 -7.49 43.45 -6.43
CA HIS A 28 -8.23 42.91 -5.29
C HIS A 28 -9.49 43.76 -5.10
N GLN A 29 -10.68 43.15 -5.17
CA GLN A 29 -11.82 43.47 -4.30
C GLN A 29 -12.71 42.22 -4.13
N PRO A 30 -13.33 42.02 -2.95
CA PRO A 30 -14.17 40.85 -2.68
C PRO A 30 -15.63 41.07 -3.12
N ILE A 31 -16.30 39.98 -3.51
CA ILE A 31 -17.75 39.97 -3.76
C ILE A 31 -18.45 39.33 -2.56
N PHE A 32 -19.30 40.10 -1.87
CA PHE A 32 -20.24 39.56 -0.88
C PHE A 32 -21.42 38.88 -1.61
N VAL A 33 -21.77 37.67 -1.19
CA VAL A 33 -23.01 36.98 -1.60
C VAL A 33 -23.77 36.58 -0.34
N ALA A 34 -25.04 36.98 -0.24
CA ALA A 34 -25.91 36.67 0.89
C ALA A 34 -26.54 35.26 0.75
N PRO A 35 -26.88 34.58 1.86
CA PRO A 35 -27.44 33.22 1.81
C PRO A 35 -28.90 33.20 1.32
N PRO A 36 -29.29 32.23 0.47
CA PRO A 36 -30.68 32.05 0.08
C PRO A 36 -31.50 31.40 1.21
N THR A 37 -32.59 32.05 1.61
CA THR A 37 -33.61 31.48 2.50
C THR A 37 -34.56 30.54 1.76
N SER A 38 -35.29 29.74 2.53
CA SER A 38 -36.19 28.67 2.06
C SER A 38 -37.31 29.12 1.10
N THR A 39 -37.70 28.22 0.19
CA THR A 39 -39.07 27.65 0.13
C THR A 39 -39.15 26.51 -0.89
N SER A 40 -40.06 25.55 -0.66
CA SER A 40 -40.34 24.42 -1.55
C SER A 40 -41.83 24.38 -1.94
N PRO A 41 -42.14 24.21 -3.24
CA PRO A 41 -43.47 23.77 -3.71
C PRO A 41 -43.49 22.27 -4.11
N PRO A 42 -44.68 21.66 -4.27
CA PRO A 42 -44.83 20.19 -4.24
C PRO A 42 -44.87 19.46 -5.60
N VAL A 43 -44.89 18.14 -5.51
CA VAL A 43 -44.89 17.13 -6.59
C VAL A 43 -46.19 17.08 -7.41
N ALA A 44 -46.07 16.86 -8.72
CA ALA A 44 -47.08 16.19 -9.55
C ALA A 44 -46.38 15.37 -10.68
N PRO A 45 -46.89 14.18 -11.07
CA PRO A 45 -46.22 13.29 -12.03
C PRO A 45 -46.69 13.46 -13.48
N PHE A 46 -45.87 13.02 -14.44
CA PHE A 46 -46.30 12.77 -15.83
C PHE A 46 -45.90 11.38 -16.31
N ALA A 47 -46.73 10.81 -17.19
CA ALA A 47 -46.72 9.39 -17.51
C ALA A 47 -46.23 9.05 -18.93
N LEU A 48 -45.82 7.79 -19.07
CA LEU A 48 -45.57 7.01 -20.28
C LEU A 48 -46.21 7.51 -21.58
N SER A 49 -45.40 7.52 -22.65
CA SER A 49 -45.88 7.29 -24.02
C SER A 49 -45.06 6.16 -24.67
N LYS A 50 -45.61 5.51 -25.70
CA LYS A 50 -45.05 4.36 -26.43
C LYS A 50 -44.98 4.66 -27.93
N LYS A 51 -44.23 3.81 -28.67
CA LYS A 51 -44.05 3.73 -30.14
C LYS A 51 -42.92 4.62 -30.70
N ALA A 52 -42.19 4.21 -31.75
CA ALA A 52 -42.08 2.88 -32.40
C ALA A 52 -40.80 2.78 -33.28
N HIS A 53 -40.54 1.54 -33.75
CA HIS A 53 -39.67 1.10 -34.85
C HIS A 53 -39.06 2.15 -35.81
N GLN A 54 -37.75 2.04 -36.09
CA GLN A 54 -37.18 1.46 -37.32
C GLN A 54 -35.66 1.22 -37.11
N GLU A 55 -35.13 0.01 -37.26
CA GLU A 55 -34.58 -0.63 -38.48
C GLU A 55 -33.10 -0.30 -38.77
N LEU A 56 -32.35 -1.33 -39.20
CA LEU A 56 -30.93 -1.30 -39.52
C LEU A 56 -30.69 -0.78 -40.95
N PRO A 57 -29.43 -0.48 -41.33
CA PRO A 57 -28.78 -1.47 -42.19
C PRO A 57 -27.38 -1.89 -41.71
N LEU A 58 -27.00 -3.13 -42.06
CA LEU A 58 -25.60 -3.54 -42.07
C LEU A 58 -24.89 -2.97 -43.30
N PHE A 59 -23.58 -2.76 -43.21
CA PHE A 59 -22.69 -2.85 -44.37
C PHE A 59 -21.54 -3.82 -44.08
N THR A 60 -21.26 -4.66 -45.06
CA THR A 60 -20.21 -5.68 -45.06
C THR A 60 -19.19 -5.35 -46.17
N SER A 61 -18.15 -6.19 -46.28
CA SER A 61 -17.19 -6.30 -47.39
C SER A 61 -15.99 -5.34 -47.41
N THR A 62 -14.81 -5.71 -47.94
CA THR A 62 -13.98 -6.97 -47.89
C THR A 62 -12.57 -6.58 -48.44
N THR A 63 -11.67 -7.57 -48.59
CA THR A 63 -10.51 -7.63 -49.50
C THR A 63 -9.25 -6.83 -49.15
N ALA A 64 -8.12 -7.42 -49.55
CA ALA A 64 -6.75 -6.93 -49.48
C ALA A 64 -6.05 -7.24 -50.82
N THR A 65 -4.84 -6.71 -51.05
CA THR A 65 -3.69 -7.42 -51.67
C THR A 65 -2.44 -6.51 -51.75
N ASP A 66 -1.31 -7.09 -51.29
CA ASP A 66 0.02 -7.17 -51.91
C ASP A 66 0.90 -5.92 -52.23
N ASP A 67 2.11 -5.96 -51.64
CA ASP A 67 3.47 -5.72 -52.18
C ASP A 67 3.85 -4.52 -53.08
N LEU A 68 5.05 -3.94 -52.83
CA LEU A 68 6.28 -4.29 -53.59
C LEU A 68 7.57 -3.49 -53.18
N PHE A 69 8.70 -4.21 -53.24
CA PHE A 69 10.12 -3.80 -53.41
C PHE A 69 10.94 -2.97 -52.38
N SER A 70 12.16 -3.49 -52.12
CA SER A 70 13.34 -2.95 -51.43
C SER A 70 14.33 -2.28 -52.43
N PRO A 71 15.65 -2.02 -52.16
CA PRO A 71 16.47 -2.04 -50.91
C PRO A 71 17.42 -0.81 -50.74
N LEU A 72 18.26 -0.77 -49.68
CA LEU A 72 19.74 -0.59 -49.77
C LEU A 72 20.52 -0.59 -48.42
N SER A 73 21.34 -1.64 -48.24
CA SER A 73 22.69 -1.72 -47.61
C SER A 73 23.20 -0.86 -46.42
N SER A 74 23.83 -1.58 -45.47
CA SER A 74 25.03 -1.22 -44.68
C SER A 74 24.86 -0.29 -43.45
N THR A 75 25.69 -0.37 -42.40
CA THR A 75 26.88 -1.21 -42.11
C THR A 75 26.75 -1.99 -40.79
N SER A 76 27.58 -3.01 -40.59
CA SER A 76 27.74 -3.75 -39.33
C SER A 76 29.23 -3.90 -38.97
N ASN A 77 29.56 -3.91 -37.68
CA ASN A 77 30.95 -4.08 -37.23
C ASN A 77 31.00 -4.95 -35.97
N SER A 78 31.45 -6.20 -36.14
CA SER A 78 31.69 -7.15 -35.05
C SER A 78 32.87 -8.05 -35.43
N SER A 79 34.01 -7.87 -34.78
CA SER A 79 35.22 -8.62 -35.06
C SER A 79 35.28 -9.93 -34.26
N SER A 80 35.67 -11.02 -34.93
CA SER A 80 35.96 -12.31 -34.33
C SER A 80 37.36 -12.77 -34.75
N SER A 81 38.09 -13.40 -33.83
CA SER A 81 39.34 -14.08 -34.15
C SER A 81 39.43 -15.41 -33.40
N SER A 82 39.60 -16.48 -34.17
CA SER A 82 39.88 -17.83 -33.69
C SER A 82 41.24 -18.27 -34.24
N TYR A 83 42.00 -19.10 -33.51
CA TYR A 83 43.00 -20.01 -34.07
C TYR A 83 43.40 -21.11 -33.05
N THR A 84 44.21 -22.08 -33.49
CA THR A 84 44.55 -23.37 -32.82
C THR A 84 46.03 -23.74 -33.11
N ARG A 85 46.64 -24.88 -32.74
CA ARG A 85 46.18 -26.25 -32.38
C ARG A 85 47.29 -27.03 -31.62
N ASP A 86 46.94 -28.21 -31.08
CA ASP A 86 47.85 -29.29 -30.58
C ASP A 86 48.70 -28.97 -29.32
N ASP A 87 49.32 -29.92 -28.59
CA ASP A 87 49.44 -31.39 -28.78
C ASP A 87 49.37 -32.18 -27.42
N SER A 88 49.76 -33.46 -27.44
CA SER A 88 49.32 -34.57 -26.57
C SER A 88 50.31 -35.06 -25.48
N LYS A 89 49.81 -35.79 -24.45
CA LYS A 89 50.15 -37.23 -24.16
C LYS A 89 49.59 -37.88 -22.85
N GLU A 90 48.75 -38.90 -23.07
CA GLU A 90 48.88 -40.31 -22.60
C GLU A 90 49.02 -40.71 -21.10
N LYS A 91 48.00 -41.44 -20.57
CA LYS A 91 48.05 -42.78 -19.88
C LYS A 91 46.70 -43.14 -19.21
N ARG A 92 46.30 -44.41 -18.90
CA ARG A 92 46.11 -45.66 -19.70
C ARG A 92 45.72 -46.82 -18.75
N ALA A 93 44.48 -47.34 -18.77
CA ALA A 93 44.11 -48.71 -18.28
C ALA A 93 42.65 -49.11 -18.64
N THR A 94 42.43 -50.38 -19.01
CA THR A 94 41.15 -51.04 -19.42
C THR A 94 41.34 -52.58 -19.41
N PRO A 95 40.38 -53.46 -19.80
CA PRO A 95 38.93 -53.29 -20.04
C PRO A 95 38.04 -54.00 -18.97
N PRO A 96 37.56 -55.29 -19.04
CA PRO A 96 37.68 -56.37 -20.04
C PRO A 96 36.41 -56.65 -20.92
N LEU A 97 35.78 -57.83 -20.84
CA LEU A 97 35.20 -58.58 -22.00
C LEU A 97 33.96 -59.45 -21.56
N LEU A 98 33.07 -60.03 -22.39
CA LEU A 98 32.90 -60.12 -23.87
C LEU A 98 31.41 -60.47 -24.25
N SER A 99 31.14 -60.69 -25.54
CA SER A 99 29.90 -61.23 -26.17
C SER A 99 30.28 -62.35 -27.19
N PRO A 100 29.47 -62.83 -28.17
CA PRO A 100 28.01 -62.75 -28.45
C PRO A 100 27.35 -64.18 -28.42
N PRO A 101 26.98 -64.98 -29.48
CA PRO A 101 26.50 -64.75 -30.86
C PRO A 101 25.28 -65.59 -31.40
N LEU A 102 24.52 -64.96 -32.31
CA LEU A 102 23.95 -65.49 -33.59
C LEU A 102 22.75 -66.49 -33.71
N ARG A 103 21.77 -66.00 -34.51
CA ARG A 103 21.06 -66.61 -35.69
C ARG A 103 19.62 -67.15 -35.59
N ARG A 104 18.96 -67.10 -36.77
CA ARG A 104 17.55 -67.40 -37.11
C ARG A 104 17.40 -68.80 -37.72
N THR A 105 16.22 -69.43 -37.56
CA THR A 105 15.30 -69.93 -38.64
C THR A 105 14.08 -70.64 -38.01
N GLY A 106 13.03 -70.92 -38.81
CA GLY A 106 12.14 -72.07 -38.56
C GLY A 106 10.64 -71.77 -38.40
N SER A 107 9.83 -72.24 -39.35
CA SER A 107 8.37 -72.35 -39.24
C SER A 107 7.97 -73.58 -38.42
N GLY A 108 6.80 -73.56 -37.76
CA GLY A 108 6.21 -74.73 -37.10
C GLY A 108 4.78 -74.47 -36.58
N SER A 109 3.85 -75.39 -36.82
CA SER A 109 2.42 -75.24 -36.54
C SER A 109 1.94 -76.03 -35.31
N SER A 110 0.98 -75.45 -34.58
CA SER A 110 -0.11 -76.11 -33.83
C SER A 110 0.18 -77.35 -32.97
N PHE A 111 -0.04 -77.25 -31.65
CA PHE A 111 -0.83 -78.24 -30.88
C PHE A 111 -1.28 -77.66 -29.53
N PHE A 112 -2.54 -77.91 -29.14
CA PHE A 112 -3.04 -77.74 -27.76
C PHE A 112 -2.89 -79.08 -27.01
N PRO A 113 -2.70 -79.07 -25.68
CA PRO A 113 -3.87 -79.24 -24.82
C PRO A 113 -3.93 -78.28 -23.61
N ALA A 114 -5.09 -78.24 -22.96
CA ALA A 114 -5.43 -77.27 -21.91
C ALA A 114 -4.69 -77.49 -20.58
N LEU A 115 -4.30 -76.39 -19.91
CA LEU A 115 -3.96 -76.40 -18.48
C LEU A 115 -5.00 -75.57 -17.69
N ARG A 116 -5.85 -76.27 -16.94
CA ARG A 116 -7.01 -75.70 -16.23
C ARG A 116 -6.58 -75.00 -14.94
N ARG A 117 -6.22 -73.71 -15.01
CA ARG A 117 -5.90 -72.92 -13.79
C ARG A 117 -7.17 -72.61 -13.00
N HIS A 118 -7.24 -73.10 -11.76
CA HIS A 118 -8.28 -72.73 -10.81
C HIS A 118 -8.17 -71.24 -10.42
N LEU A 119 -9.20 -70.46 -10.71
CA LEU A 119 -9.39 -69.14 -10.10
C LEU A 119 -9.91 -69.31 -8.68
N THR A 120 -9.12 -68.93 -7.68
CA THR A 120 -9.54 -68.96 -6.27
C THR A 120 -10.30 -67.68 -5.89
N PRO A 121 -11.36 -67.77 -5.06
CA PRO A 121 -12.28 -66.65 -4.81
C PRO A 121 -11.66 -65.47 -4.04
N GLN A 122 -10.51 -65.65 -3.37
CA GLN A 122 -9.79 -64.59 -2.65
C GLN A 122 -9.35 -63.40 -3.53
N THR A 123 -9.22 -63.60 -4.84
CA THR A 123 -8.78 -62.55 -5.79
C THR A 123 -9.84 -61.48 -6.03
N ASN A 124 -11.12 -61.79 -5.82
CA ASN A 124 -12.21 -60.82 -5.98
C ASN A 124 -12.40 -59.96 -4.73
N LEU A 125 -12.27 -60.55 -3.52
CA LEU A 125 -12.43 -59.79 -2.26
C LEU A 125 -11.32 -58.74 -2.10
N SER A 126 -10.08 -59.09 -2.41
CA SER A 126 -8.94 -58.17 -2.38
C SER A 126 -9.08 -57.03 -3.38
N ARG A 127 -9.53 -57.31 -4.62
CA ARG A 127 -9.85 -56.28 -5.62
C ARG A 127 -11.02 -55.38 -5.18
N ALA A 128 -12.08 -55.95 -4.60
CA ALA A 128 -13.21 -55.20 -4.07
C ALA A 128 -12.79 -54.29 -2.91
N LEU A 129 -11.94 -54.75 -1.99
CA LEU A 129 -11.39 -53.95 -0.89
C LEU A 129 -10.47 -52.83 -1.38
N ILE A 130 -9.68 -53.06 -2.43
CA ILE A 130 -8.89 -52.00 -3.08
C ILE A 130 -9.80 -50.98 -3.77
N LEU A 131 -10.86 -51.41 -4.47
CA LEU A 131 -11.84 -50.50 -5.08
C LEU A 131 -12.61 -49.70 -4.03
N VAL A 132 -13.07 -50.34 -2.96
CA VAL A 132 -13.73 -49.68 -1.82
C VAL A 132 -12.77 -48.70 -1.15
N GLY A 133 -11.52 -49.10 -0.90
CA GLY A 133 -10.48 -48.25 -0.32
C GLY A 133 -10.12 -47.06 -1.21
N LEU A 134 -10.04 -47.24 -2.53
CA LEU A 134 -9.82 -46.15 -3.49
C LEU A 134 -11.06 -45.25 -3.62
N THR A 135 -12.28 -45.77 -3.55
CA THR A 135 -13.48 -44.93 -3.52
C THR A 135 -13.65 -44.20 -2.20
N LEU A 136 -13.26 -44.80 -1.06
CA LEU A 136 -13.22 -44.12 0.23
C LEU A 136 -12.13 -43.05 0.27
N LEU A 137 -10.93 -43.33 -0.27
CA LEU A 137 -9.87 -42.33 -0.39
C LEU A 137 -10.28 -41.21 -1.35
N TYR A 138 -10.88 -41.53 -2.50
CA TYR A 138 -11.45 -40.54 -3.42
C TYR A 138 -12.54 -39.71 -2.73
N PHE A 139 -13.44 -40.35 -1.97
CA PHE A 139 -14.47 -39.65 -1.19
C PHE A 139 -13.84 -38.78 -0.10
N LEU A 140 -12.82 -39.23 0.64
CA LEU A 140 -12.13 -38.42 1.65
C LEU A 140 -11.30 -37.27 1.05
N LEU A 141 -10.86 -37.39 -0.21
CA LEU A 141 -10.13 -36.34 -0.94
C LEU A 141 -11.05 -35.35 -1.68
N HIS A 142 -12.23 -35.78 -2.14
CA HIS A 142 -13.18 -34.96 -2.93
C HIS A 142 -14.38 -34.47 -2.10
N HIS A 143 -14.85 -35.25 -1.12
CA HIS A 143 -15.70 -34.75 -0.04
C HIS A 143 -14.82 -33.95 0.92
N ARG A 144 -14.40 -32.77 0.46
CA ARG A 144 -14.11 -31.65 1.36
C ARG A 144 -15.29 -31.56 2.31
N SER A 145 -15.06 -31.85 3.57
CA SER A 145 -16.02 -31.60 4.63
C SER A 145 -16.39 -30.13 4.58
N THR A 146 -17.54 -29.79 3.99
CA THR A 146 -18.09 -28.44 4.11
C THR A 146 -18.55 -28.33 5.55
N VAL A 147 -17.64 -27.93 6.43
CA VAL A 147 -17.97 -27.39 7.73
C VAL A 147 -18.93 -26.25 7.44
N GLU A 148 -20.22 -26.48 7.68
CA GLU A 148 -21.21 -25.42 7.58
C GLU A 148 -20.84 -24.41 8.66
N ALA A 149 -20.53 -23.19 8.23
CA ALA A 149 -20.12 -22.13 9.12
C ALA A 149 -21.23 -21.91 10.15
N SER A 150 -20.93 -22.20 11.42
CA SER A 150 -21.94 -22.22 12.48
C SER A 150 -21.69 -21.06 13.44
N GLY A 151 -22.72 -20.24 13.65
CA GLY A 151 -22.68 -19.03 14.47
C GLY A 151 -22.70 -17.72 13.67
N PRO A 152 -22.69 -16.57 14.37
CA PRO A 152 -22.89 -15.26 13.77
C PRO A 152 -21.85 -14.91 12.70
N HIS A 153 -22.25 -14.12 11.70
CA HIS A 153 -21.31 -13.54 10.75
C HIS A 153 -20.39 -12.52 11.46
N PRO A 154 -19.08 -12.48 11.19
CA PRO A 154 -18.17 -11.60 11.93
C PRO A 154 -18.42 -10.10 11.69
N ILE A 155 -18.61 -9.67 10.43
CA ILE A 155 -18.61 -8.26 10.03
C ILE A 155 -19.57 -7.35 10.84
N PRO A 156 -20.83 -7.72 11.11
CA PRO A 156 -21.72 -6.93 12.00
C PRO A 156 -21.07 -6.56 13.34
N SER A 157 -20.31 -7.49 13.93
CA SER A 157 -19.61 -7.26 15.20
C SER A 157 -18.35 -6.40 15.07
N LEU A 158 -17.74 -6.35 13.88
CA LEU A 158 -16.56 -5.52 13.59
C LEU A 158 -16.98 -4.05 13.43
N ILE A 159 -18.04 -3.80 12.67
CA ILE A 159 -18.64 -2.47 12.47
C ILE A 159 -19.15 -1.92 13.82
N ALA A 160 -19.96 -2.69 14.56
CA ALA A 160 -20.48 -2.26 15.86
C ALA A 160 -19.36 -1.99 16.89
N ARG A 161 -18.25 -2.76 16.86
CA ARG A 161 -17.08 -2.50 17.71
C ARG A 161 -16.38 -1.19 17.34
N ALA A 162 -16.22 -0.91 16.04
CA ALA A 162 -15.59 0.32 15.57
C ALA A 162 -16.44 1.57 15.84
N GLU A 163 -17.76 1.48 15.68
CA GLU A 163 -18.70 2.53 16.10
C GLU A 163 -18.61 2.81 17.59
N LYS A 164 -18.57 1.76 18.43
CA LYS A 164 -18.36 1.92 19.86
C LYS A 164 -17.00 2.55 20.14
N ALA A 165 -15.92 2.08 19.53
CA ALA A 165 -14.57 2.61 19.75
C ALA A 165 -14.45 4.11 19.41
N VAL A 166 -15.07 4.56 18.30
CA VAL A 166 -15.11 5.99 17.95
C VAL A 166 -15.98 6.80 18.93
N THR A 167 -17.05 6.21 19.46
CA THR A 167 -17.90 6.86 20.48
C THR A 167 -17.17 6.96 21.83
N ASP A 168 -16.55 5.87 22.28
CA ASP A 168 -15.72 5.79 23.49
C ASP A 168 -14.48 6.71 23.39
N ALA A 169 -13.92 6.94 22.21
CA ALA A 169 -12.82 7.88 22.00
C ALA A 169 -13.30 9.35 22.10
N LYS A 170 -14.45 9.68 21.49
CA LYS A 170 -15.04 11.03 21.56
C LYS A 170 -15.37 11.47 22.99
N THR A 171 -15.74 10.55 23.88
CA THR A 171 -15.97 10.88 25.30
C THR A 171 -14.70 10.99 26.14
N ARG A 172 -13.53 10.65 25.58
CA ARG A 172 -12.21 10.77 26.22
C ARG A 172 -11.38 11.95 25.69
N ARG A 173 -11.76 12.57 24.57
CA ARG A 173 -11.05 13.76 24.05
C ARG A 173 -11.09 14.87 25.12
N PRO A 174 -9.94 15.49 25.46
CA PRO A 174 -9.92 16.64 26.35
C PRO A 174 -10.77 17.80 25.82
N THR A 175 -11.37 18.56 26.73
CA THR A 175 -12.08 19.81 26.41
C THR A 175 -11.42 21.04 27.00
N THR A 176 -10.27 20.87 27.67
CA THR A 176 -9.42 21.97 28.14
C THR A 176 -7.95 21.64 27.96
N LEU A 177 -7.12 22.69 27.78
CA LEU A 177 -5.66 22.61 27.75
C LEU A 177 -5.08 21.89 28.98
N ARG A 178 -5.75 21.99 30.15
CA ARG A 178 -5.34 21.29 31.38
C ARG A 178 -5.55 19.79 31.27
N ASP A 179 -6.73 19.36 30.85
CA ASP A 179 -7.05 17.93 30.76
C ASP A 179 -6.18 17.26 29.68
N ALA A 180 -5.91 17.97 28.59
CA ALA A 180 -4.99 17.55 27.54
C ALA A 180 -3.53 17.44 28.05
N TYR A 181 -3.07 18.41 28.85
CA TYR A 181 -1.73 18.40 29.44
C TYR A 181 -1.54 17.23 30.42
N GLU A 182 -2.54 16.93 31.26
CA GLU A 182 -2.48 15.77 32.16
C GLU A 182 -2.62 14.44 31.39
N GLN A 183 -3.46 14.36 30.35
CA GLN A 183 -3.55 13.17 29.48
C GLN A 183 -2.21 12.89 28.77
N TYR A 184 -1.57 13.94 28.21
CA TYR A 184 -0.24 13.83 27.62
C TYR A 184 0.76 13.21 28.61
N ILE A 185 0.79 13.72 29.85
CA ILE A 185 1.68 13.23 30.91
C ILE A 185 1.40 11.74 31.22
N LEU A 186 0.14 11.33 31.23
CA LEU A 186 -0.26 9.93 31.44
C LEU A 186 0.16 9.01 30.28
N LEU A 187 0.10 9.49 29.02
CA LEU A 187 0.43 8.69 27.83
C LEU A 187 1.94 8.57 27.55
N HIS A 188 2.77 9.51 28.02
CA HIS A 188 4.17 9.64 27.58
C HIS A 188 5.22 9.46 28.70
N ASP A 189 5.06 8.42 29.52
CA ASP A 189 5.90 8.06 30.68
C ASP A 189 6.06 9.19 31.74
N GLY A 190 5.08 10.08 31.88
CA GLY A 190 5.20 11.25 32.75
C GLY A 190 6.18 12.31 32.24
N ARG A 191 6.45 12.37 30.92
CA ARG A 191 7.05 13.55 30.29
C ARG A 191 5.96 14.62 30.11
N ARG A 192 6.30 15.89 30.22
CA ARG A 192 5.38 17.00 29.90
C ARG A 192 5.31 17.19 28.37
N PRO A 193 4.37 17.97 27.83
CA PRO A 193 4.40 18.37 26.43
C PRO A 193 5.62 19.25 26.11
N PRO A 194 6.05 19.35 24.84
CA PRO A 194 7.15 20.23 24.44
C PRO A 194 6.80 21.71 24.58
N LYS A 195 7.81 22.58 24.72
CA LYS A 195 7.64 24.03 24.82
C LYS A 195 6.96 24.59 23.55
N GLY A 196 5.88 25.36 23.71
CA GLY A 196 5.06 25.87 22.61
C GLY A 196 3.85 24.96 22.26
N TRP A 197 3.69 23.83 22.94
CA TRP A 197 2.54 22.94 22.77
C TRP A 197 1.20 23.57 23.17
N ASP A 198 1.22 24.59 24.02
CA ASP A 198 0.07 25.46 24.30
C ASP A 198 -0.39 26.25 23.07
N GLN A 199 0.55 26.83 22.31
CA GLN A 199 0.25 27.50 21.04
C GLN A 199 -0.29 26.50 20.01
N TRP A 200 0.32 25.31 19.93
CA TRP A 200 -0.14 24.22 19.09
C TRP A 200 -1.57 23.78 19.43
N TRP A 201 -1.91 23.64 20.71
CA TRP A 201 -3.27 23.29 21.16
C TRP A 201 -4.29 24.34 20.72
N PHE A 202 -4.00 25.64 20.91
CA PHE A 202 -4.91 26.70 20.49
C PHE A 202 -5.08 26.78 18.96
N ILE A 203 -4.02 26.55 18.18
CA ILE A 203 -4.11 26.49 16.70
C ILE A 203 -4.89 25.26 16.24
N THR A 204 -4.75 24.13 16.94
CA THR A 204 -5.50 22.89 16.68
C THR A 204 -7.01 23.14 16.84
N GLU A 205 -7.42 23.81 17.92
CA GLU A 205 -8.82 24.19 18.14
C GLU A 205 -9.29 25.31 17.19
N GLU A 206 -8.47 26.33 16.88
CA GLU A 206 -8.81 27.40 15.93
C GLU A 206 -9.11 26.87 14.52
N LEU A 207 -8.38 25.83 14.08
CA LEU A 207 -8.56 25.20 12.78
C LEU A 207 -9.62 24.08 12.77
N GLU A 208 -10.28 23.82 13.90
CA GLU A 208 -11.11 22.63 14.13
C GLU A 208 -10.37 21.32 13.73
N ALA A 209 -9.07 21.23 14.00
CA ALA A 209 -8.23 20.11 13.58
C ALA A 209 -8.56 18.82 14.33
N CYS A 210 -8.56 17.69 13.62
CA CYS A 210 -8.88 16.40 14.24
C CYS A 210 -7.69 15.85 15.02
N GLU A 211 -7.63 16.16 16.31
CA GLU A 211 -6.76 15.46 17.26
C GLU A 211 -6.94 13.95 17.24
N GLY A 212 -5.83 13.25 17.43
CA GLY A 212 -5.79 11.86 17.85
C GLY A 212 -4.63 11.63 18.81
N GLU A 213 -4.35 10.36 19.13
CA GLU A 213 -3.31 10.01 20.11
C GLU A 213 -1.88 10.02 19.51
N PHE A 214 -1.77 10.34 18.20
CA PHE A 214 -0.53 10.39 17.40
C PHE A 214 0.44 9.20 17.65
N GLU A 215 -0.12 8.01 17.90
CA GLU A 215 0.58 6.79 18.33
C GLU A 215 1.90 6.56 17.56
N GLU A 216 1.80 6.55 16.22
CA GLU A 216 2.90 6.31 15.29
C GLU A 216 4.07 7.30 15.47
N LEU A 217 3.78 8.59 15.67
CA LEU A 217 4.80 9.60 15.91
C LEU A 217 5.53 9.31 17.22
N TYR A 218 4.80 9.03 18.29
CA TYR A 218 5.39 8.74 19.59
C TYR A 218 6.15 7.41 19.63
N GLU A 219 5.74 6.40 18.85
CA GLU A 219 6.51 5.17 18.63
C GLU A 219 7.81 5.43 17.86
N SER A 220 7.78 6.32 16.86
CA SER A 220 8.94 6.76 16.08
C SER A 220 9.96 7.53 16.93
N LEU A 221 9.47 8.36 17.85
CA LEU A 221 10.30 9.17 18.73
C LEU A 221 10.82 8.39 19.96
N ARG A 222 10.22 7.24 20.30
CA ARG A 222 10.58 6.42 21.48
C ARG A 222 12.08 6.04 21.57
N PRO A 223 12.77 5.59 20.49
CA PRO A 223 14.20 5.26 20.56
C PRO A 223 15.11 6.47 20.76
N TRP A 224 14.72 7.65 20.26
CA TRP A 224 15.53 8.88 20.33
C TRP A 224 15.73 9.41 21.76
N TRP A 225 14.81 9.10 22.68
CA TRP A 225 14.98 9.35 24.11
C TRP A 225 16.14 8.54 24.73
N GLY A 226 16.54 7.41 24.14
CA GLY A 226 17.74 6.66 24.53
C GLY A 226 19.05 7.27 24.01
N VAL A 227 18.98 8.31 23.17
CA VAL A 227 20.11 8.98 22.51
C VAL A 227 20.29 10.40 23.07
N ARG A 228 21.54 10.85 23.14
CA ARG A 228 21.92 12.16 23.69
C ARG A 228 21.60 13.29 22.70
N PRO A 229 21.05 14.45 23.12
CA PRO A 229 20.68 15.53 22.19
C PRO A 229 21.80 15.96 21.23
N SER A 230 23.04 16.05 21.72
CA SER A 230 24.23 16.34 20.92
C SER A 230 24.48 15.33 19.79
N GLU A 231 24.27 14.04 20.06
CA GLU A 231 24.45 12.95 19.09
C GLU A 231 23.34 12.96 18.02
N ILE A 232 22.12 13.41 18.38
CA ILE A 232 21.05 13.61 17.40
C ILE A 232 21.47 14.70 16.40
N ARG A 233 21.98 15.83 16.89
CA ARG A 233 22.47 16.94 16.03
C ARG A 233 23.67 16.53 15.17
N GLU A 234 24.60 15.75 15.72
CA GLU A 234 25.71 15.15 14.97
C GLU A 234 25.21 14.25 13.82
N ARG A 235 24.22 13.39 14.08
CA ARG A 235 23.62 12.50 13.07
C ARG A 235 22.86 13.23 11.97
N ILE A 236 22.21 14.37 12.26
CA ILE A 236 21.60 15.23 11.24
C ILE A 236 22.67 15.70 10.24
N GLU A 237 23.81 16.19 10.75
CA GLU A 237 24.90 16.64 9.90
C GLU A 237 25.58 15.48 9.15
N GLU A 238 25.69 14.28 9.74
CA GLU A 238 26.17 13.08 9.03
C GLU A 238 25.25 12.68 7.87
N VAL A 239 23.93 12.65 8.08
CA VAL A 239 22.95 12.34 7.01
C VAL A 239 23.02 13.40 5.92
N ALA A 240 23.04 14.68 6.27
CA ALA A 240 23.16 15.78 5.30
C ALA A 240 24.48 15.75 4.51
N ARG A 241 25.58 15.32 5.13
CA ARG A 241 26.90 15.16 4.49
C ARG A 241 27.06 13.86 3.69
N SER A 242 26.12 12.92 3.80
CA SER A 242 26.16 11.67 3.02
C SER A 242 25.90 11.88 1.53
N GLY A 243 25.19 12.96 1.15
CA GLY A 243 24.80 13.26 -0.24
C GLY A 243 23.92 12.18 -0.89
N ALA A 244 23.25 11.33 -0.09
CA ALA A 244 22.53 10.17 -0.60
C ALA A 244 21.26 10.58 -1.37
N LYS A 245 21.11 10.06 -2.60
CA LYS A 245 19.99 10.34 -3.52
C LYS A 245 18.65 10.39 -2.80
N GLY A 246 17.91 11.49 -2.95
CA GLY A 246 16.57 11.67 -2.41
C GLY A 246 16.49 12.19 -0.98
N LEU A 247 17.59 12.68 -0.38
CA LEU A 247 17.59 13.26 0.97
C LEU A 247 17.89 14.77 0.92
N GLY A 248 17.00 15.63 1.43
CA GLY A 248 17.15 17.10 1.38
C GLY A 248 16.84 17.79 2.71
N ARG A 249 17.66 18.76 3.10
CA ARG A 249 17.53 19.52 4.36
C ARG A 249 16.42 20.58 4.28
N VAL A 250 15.70 20.73 5.39
CA VAL A 250 14.86 21.90 5.74
C VAL A 250 15.27 22.35 7.14
N ARG A 251 15.49 23.66 7.33
CA ARG A 251 16.05 24.22 8.57
C ARG A 251 15.24 25.39 9.10
N VAL A 252 15.13 25.46 10.43
CA VAL A 252 14.79 26.67 11.20
C VAL A 252 15.98 27.08 12.06
N LYS A 253 16.28 28.38 12.09
CA LYS A 253 17.38 29.00 12.84
C LYS A 253 16.94 30.38 13.34
N GLY A 254 17.09 30.67 14.62
CA GLY A 254 16.56 31.89 15.24
C GLY A 254 15.06 32.09 15.01
N GLY A 255 14.27 31.00 15.04
CA GLY A 255 12.84 31.03 14.72
C GLY A 255 12.51 31.51 13.30
N THR A 256 13.41 31.30 12.33
CA THR A 256 13.23 31.66 10.91
C THR A 256 13.58 30.46 10.03
N VAL A 257 12.74 30.15 9.04
CA VAL A 257 13.05 29.12 8.05
C VAL A 257 14.19 29.62 7.17
N VAL A 258 15.27 28.85 7.07
CA VAL A 258 16.48 29.23 6.31
C VAL A 258 16.35 28.72 4.88
N ASP A 259 16.47 29.60 3.89
CA ASP A 259 16.36 29.23 2.48
C ASP A 259 17.52 28.33 2.05
N TRP A 260 17.26 27.40 1.12
CA TRP A 260 18.27 26.48 0.59
C TRP A 260 19.53 27.19 0.08
N ALA A 261 19.36 28.29 -0.66
CA ALA A 261 20.48 29.09 -1.17
C ALA A 261 21.28 29.79 -0.06
N GLU A 262 20.65 30.11 1.08
CA GLU A 262 21.34 30.64 2.26
C GLU A 262 22.12 29.54 2.98
N MET A 263 21.55 28.34 3.15
CA MET A 263 22.27 27.19 3.72
C MET A 263 23.52 26.84 2.91
N VAL A 264 23.41 26.77 1.57
CA VAL A 264 24.56 26.52 0.68
C VAL A 264 25.60 27.65 0.79
N LYS A 265 25.18 28.91 0.92
CA LYS A 265 26.06 30.07 1.09
C LYS A 265 26.76 30.11 2.46
N GLU A 266 26.11 29.62 3.52
CA GLU A 266 26.75 29.40 4.84
C GLU A 266 27.72 28.21 4.83
N GLY A 267 27.77 27.41 3.75
CA GLY A 267 28.57 26.19 3.67
C GLY A 267 27.97 25.02 4.46
N LEU A 268 26.68 25.09 4.81
CA LEU A 268 25.97 24.00 5.47
C LEU A 268 25.73 22.84 4.49
N PRO A 269 25.84 21.58 4.95
CA PRO A 269 25.44 20.44 4.13
C PRO A 269 23.91 20.40 4.01
N VAL A 270 23.42 20.25 2.78
CA VAL A 270 21.98 20.28 2.45
C VAL A 270 21.42 18.93 1.99
N GLY A 271 22.25 17.91 1.83
CA GLY A 271 21.88 16.60 1.28
C GLY A 271 22.19 16.48 -0.22
N ASP A 272 21.32 15.78 -0.93
CA ASP A 272 21.30 15.66 -2.40
C ASP A 272 20.96 17.02 -3.03
N GLY A 273 21.69 17.42 -4.07
CA GLY A 273 21.46 18.69 -4.77
C GLY A 273 20.17 18.70 -5.58
N GLU A 274 19.79 17.55 -6.15
CA GLU A 274 18.67 17.45 -7.09
C GLU A 274 17.30 17.68 -6.42
N VAL A 275 17.20 17.44 -5.11
CA VAL A 275 15.95 17.63 -4.33
C VAL A 275 15.71 19.07 -3.85
N GLN A 276 16.53 20.05 -4.26
CA GLN A 276 16.29 21.46 -3.94
C GLN A 276 14.85 21.91 -4.26
N LEU A 277 14.32 21.44 -5.40
CA LEU A 277 12.98 21.76 -5.90
C LEU A 277 11.99 20.59 -5.78
N ASP A 278 12.29 19.56 -4.97
CA ASP A 278 11.34 18.48 -4.70
C ASP A 278 10.05 19.00 -4.06
N GLY A 279 8.91 18.46 -4.51
CA GLY A 279 7.60 18.88 -4.04
C GLY A 279 7.39 18.68 -2.54
N THR A 280 7.84 17.57 -1.96
CA THR A 280 7.63 17.31 -0.52
C THR A 280 8.59 18.15 0.32
N ARG A 281 9.85 18.27 -0.08
CA ARG A 281 10.84 19.14 0.61
C ARG A 281 10.38 20.60 0.60
N VAL A 282 9.91 21.10 -0.55
CA VAL A 282 9.40 22.48 -0.70
C VAL A 282 8.08 22.67 0.05
N ALA A 283 7.15 21.72 0.01
CA ALA A 283 5.88 21.81 0.73
C ALA A 283 6.09 21.91 2.25
N VAL A 284 6.98 21.09 2.83
CA VAL A 284 7.35 21.18 4.25
C VAL A 284 7.95 22.57 4.57
N GLU A 285 8.90 23.04 3.76
CA GLU A 285 9.51 24.37 3.94
C GLU A 285 8.47 25.51 3.93
N GLN A 286 7.49 25.46 3.01
CA GLN A 286 6.40 26.44 2.92
C GLN A 286 5.44 26.38 4.11
N MET A 287 5.09 25.19 4.61
CA MET A 287 4.24 25.05 5.80
C MET A 287 4.90 25.63 7.06
N LEU A 288 6.23 25.47 7.21
CA LEU A 288 6.96 26.12 8.30
C LEU A 288 6.93 27.65 8.17
N LYS A 289 7.08 28.18 6.95
CA LYS A 289 6.93 29.63 6.69
C LYS A 289 5.51 30.12 7.08
N GLU A 290 4.46 29.38 6.73
CA GLU A 290 3.08 29.71 7.13
C GLU A 290 2.85 29.62 8.66
N LEU A 291 3.36 28.60 9.34
CA LEU A 291 3.28 28.47 10.80
C LEU A 291 3.86 29.69 11.52
N LYS A 292 4.97 30.25 11.00
CA LYS A 292 5.53 31.51 11.49
C LYS A 292 4.70 32.73 11.10
N GLU A 293 4.34 32.87 9.82
CA GLU A 293 3.82 34.13 9.28
C GLU A 293 2.32 34.34 9.57
N ARG A 294 1.52 33.28 9.41
CA ARG A 294 0.06 33.30 9.63
C ARG A 294 -0.27 33.09 11.11
N PHE A 295 0.25 32.02 11.70
CA PHE A 295 -0.12 31.59 13.06
C PHE A 295 0.80 32.13 14.17
N ARG A 296 1.91 32.80 13.80
CA ARG A 296 2.88 33.41 14.74
C ARG A 296 3.48 32.41 15.73
N VAL A 297 3.54 31.12 15.35
CA VAL A 297 4.18 30.08 16.15
C VAL A 297 5.63 30.45 16.37
N LEU A 298 6.08 30.40 17.61
CA LEU A 298 7.51 30.50 17.93
C LEU A 298 8.20 29.21 17.50
N LEU A 299 8.54 29.12 16.21
CA LEU A 299 9.26 27.97 15.67
C LEU A 299 10.58 27.78 16.43
N PRO A 300 10.85 26.59 16.98
CA PRO A 300 12.13 26.28 17.59
C PRO A 300 13.20 26.06 16.51
N ASP A 301 14.47 26.23 16.88
CA ASP A 301 15.59 25.86 16.02
C ASP A 301 15.57 24.33 15.80
N VAL A 302 15.45 23.93 14.53
CA VAL A 302 15.23 22.53 14.14
C VAL A 302 15.84 22.28 12.77
N ASP A 303 16.29 21.05 12.54
CA ASP A 303 16.76 20.56 11.25
C ASP A 303 16.04 19.25 10.92
N LEU A 304 15.45 19.19 9.73
CA LEU A 304 14.73 18.04 9.20
C LEU A 304 15.44 17.57 7.93
N ILE A 305 15.74 16.28 7.81
CA ILE A 305 16.19 15.69 6.54
C ILE A 305 15.02 14.94 5.90
N ILE A 306 14.47 15.52 4.84
CA ILE A 306 13.31 15.02 4.11
C ILE A 306 13.78 13.95 3.13
N ASN A 307 13.14 12.78 3.16
CA ASN A 307 13.23 11.76 2.13
C ASN A 307 12.13 12.00 1.08
N THR A 308 12.55 12.03 -0.19
CA THR A 308 11.67 12.33 -1.33
C THR A 308 11.28 11.08 -2.13
N LEU A 309 11.64 9.88 -1.65
CA LEU A 309 11.42 8.59 -2.31
C LEU A 309 10.35 7.76 -1.59
N GLU A 310 9.70 6.83 -2.32
CA GLU A 310 8.60 6.00 -1.81
C GLU A 310 9.03 5.01 -0.71
N GLU A 311 10.27 4.51 -0.76
CA GLU A 311 10.82 3.61 0.24
C GLU A 311 11.40 4.34 1.46
N PRO A 312 11.13 3.85 2.69
CA PRO A 312 11.77 4.32 3.91
C PRO A 312 13.26 3.93 3.96
N ARG A 313 14.02 4.67 4.76
CA ARG A 313 15.48 4.82 4.61
C ARG A 313 16.30 4.26 5.76
N VAL A 314 15.71 4.10 6.94
CA VAL A 314 16.45 3.83 8.18
C VAL A 314 15.98 2.53 8.82
N ILE A 315 16.76 1.46 8.62
CA ILE A 315 16.52 0.14 9.24
C ILE A 315 17.21 0.15 10.60
N LEU A 316 16.43 0.31 11.67
CA LEU A 316 16.91 0.23 13.05
C LEU A 316 16.85 -1.22 13.54
N PRO A 317 17.99 -1.89 13.80
CA PRO A 317 17.97 -3.30 14.22
C PRO A 317 17.17 -3.50 15.51
N GLY A 318 16.40 -4.59 15.59
CA GLY A 318 15.47 -4.84 16.69
C GLY A 318 16.12 -4.87 18.08
N GLU A 319 17.36 -5.37 18.16
CA GLU A 319 18.22 -5.33 19.34
C GLU A 319 18.54 -3.89 19.77
N THR A 320 18.93 -3.05 18.82
CA THR A 320 19.26 -1.63 19.03
C THR A 320 18.02 -0.84 19.43
N ARG A 321 16.87 -1.07 18.76
CA ARG A 321 15.57 -0.52 19.14
C ARG A 321 15.24 -0.86 20.59
N HIS A 322 15.26 -2.14 20.95
CA HIS A 322 14.94 -2.59 22.31
C HIS A 322 15.88 -1.96 23.36
N ALA A 323 17.19 -1.88 23.08
CA ALA A 323 18.16 -1.27 23.99
C ALA A 323 17.88 0.24 24.20
N LEU A 324 17.64 0.99 23.12
CA LEU A 324 17.37 2.43 23.18
C LEU A 324 16.03 2.74 23.86
N GLU A 325 14.96 1.99 23.55
CA GLU A 325 13.67 2.15 24.22
C GLU A 325 13.72 1.72 25.70
N SER A 326 14.58 0.77 26.06
CA SER A 326 14.83 0.38 27.46
C SER A 326 15.56 1.48 28.25
N LEU A 327 16.44 2.25 27.59
CA LEU A 327 17.07 3.45 28.15
C LEU A 327 16.07 4.62 28.25
N ALA A 328 15.24 4.82 27.21
CA ALA A 328 14.17 5.81 27.19
C ALA A 328 13.17 5.65 28.36
N ARG A 329 12.70 4.41 28.61
CA ARG A 329 11.83 4.09 29.77
C ARG A 329 12.50 4.34 31.13
N LYS A 330 13.84 4.27 31.19
CA LYS A 330 14.64 4.57 32.38
C LYS A 330 15.04 6.05 32.50
N LYS A 331 14.58 6.91 31.57
CA LYS A 331 14.94 8.34 31.47
C LYS A 331 16.46 8.53 31.50
N SER A 332 17.14 7.81 30.61
CA SER A 332 18.59 7.74 30.52
C SER A 332 19.05 7.61 29.06
N THR A 333 20.29 8.00 28.77
CA THR A 333 20.87 7.94 27.41
C THR A 333 22.11 7.05 27.36
N ARG A 334 22.38 6.44 26.20
CA ARG A 334 23.61 5.67 25.98
C ARG A 334 24.86 6.57 25.99
N PRO A 335 26.08 6.02 26.20
CA PRO A 335 27.32 6.70 25.85
C PRO A 335 27.27 7.22 24.40
N PRO A 336 27.80 8.42 24.09
CA PRO A 336 27.65 9.00 22.77
C PRO A 336 28.42 8.17 21.73
N GLN A 337 27.84 8.00 20.54
CA GLN A 337 28.46 7.27 19.43
C GLN A 337 28.41 8.05 18.11
N THR A 338 29.60 8.40 17.61
CA THR A 338 29.81 8.89 16.24
C THR A 338 29.68 7.72 15.26
N GLU A 339 28.56 7.67 14.54
CA GLU A 339 28.30 6.70 13.46
C GLU A 339 28.10 7.47 12.14
N LYS A 340 28.81 7.07 11.07
CA LYS A 340 28.64 7.68 9.75
C LYS A 340 27.37 7.20 9.07
N ALA A 341 26.51 8.13 8.64
CA ALA A 341 25.32 7.84 7.86
C ALA A 341 25.70 7.26 6.48
N THR A 342 25.61 5.94 6.35
CA THR A 342 26.07 5.20 5.16
C THR A 342 24.87 4.58 4.46
N PHE A 343 24.29 5.33 3.51
CA PHE A 343 23.20 4.84 2.68
C PHE A 343 23.74 3.98 1.53
N ARG A 344 23.16 2.79 1.34
CA ARG A 344 23.53 1.83 0.28
C ARG A 344 22.29 1.28 -0.44
N PRO A 345 22.30 1.17 -1.79
CA PRO A 345 21.26 0.45 -2.51
C PRO A 345 21.28 -1.04 -2.17
N LEU A 346 20.13 -1.70 -2.24
CA LEU A 346 19.99 -3.14 -2.00
C LEU A 346 20.84 -4.00 -2.96
N GLY A 347 20.98 -3.58 -4.21
CA GLY A 347 21.69 -4.34 -5.25
C GLY A 347 21.02 -5.69 -5.52
N SER A 348 21.80 -6.76 -5.60
CA SER A 348 21.32 -8.14 -5.74
C SER A 348 21.00 -8.84 -4.41
N THR A 349 20.97 -8.12 -3.29
CA THR A 349 20.67 -8.68 -1.96
C THR A 349 19.18 -9.02 -1.85
N ASN A 350 18.83 -10.16 -1.25
CA ASN A 350 17.44 -10.47 -0.90
C ASN A 350 16.87 -9.40 0.04
N ALA A 351 15.78 -8.72 -0.33
CA ALA A 351 15.25 -7.58 0.42
C ALA A 351 14.82 -7.96 1.84
N PHE A 352 14.07 -9.04 1.99
CA PHE A 352 13.64 -9.56 3.29
C PHE A 352 14.82 -9.87 4.22
N SER A 353 15.94 -10.40 3.71
CA SER A 353 17.12 -10.75 4.52
C SER A 353 17.76 -9.55 5.22
N VAL A 354 17.62 -8.36 4.64
CA VAL A 354 18.05 -7.08 5.22
C VAL A 354 16.94 -6.51 6.11
N ILE A 355 15.73 -6.32 5.57
CA ILE A 355 14.66 -5.58 6.25
C ILE A 355 14.24 -6.27 7.55
N ARG A 356 14.27 -7.61 7.59
CA ARG A 356 13.97 -8.38 8.81
C ARG A 356 14.88 -8.07 9.99
N ASN A 357 16.05 -7.44 9.79
CA ASN A 357 16.92 -7.01 10.90
C ASN A 357 16.21 -6.03 11.85
N ALA A 358 15.21 -5.27 11.37
CA ALA A 358 14.38 -4.42 12.23
C ALA A 358 13.56 -5.19 13.29
N CYS A 359 13.35 -6.49 13.10
CA CYS A 359 12.64 -7.36 14.03
C CYS A 359 13.55 -7.89 15.16
N PRO A 360 13.00 -8.16 16.36
CA PRO A 360 13.74 -8.80 17.45
C PRO A 360 14.34 -10.15 17.02
N PRO A 361 15.57 -10.51 17.44
CA PRO A 361 16.31 -11.67 16.91
C PRO A 361 15.61 -13.03 17.10
N SER A 362 14.66 -13.12 18.04
CA SER A 362 13.85 -14.30 18.32
C SER A 362 12.54 -14.39 17.53
N SER A 363 12.20 -13.40 16.68
CA SER A 363 10.93 -13.38 15.94
C SER A 363 10.93 -14.39 14.79
N LEU A 364 9.74 -14.77 14.31
CA LEU A 364 9.64 -15.74 13.21
C LEU A 364 10.27 -15.22 11.91
N ALA A 365 10.19 -13.92 11.62
CA ALA A 365 10.86 -13.30 10.48
C ALA A 365 12.39 -13.41 10.53
N ARG A 366 13.03 -13.18 11.69
CA ARG A 366 14.49 -13.31 11.87
C ARG A 366 14.96 -14.76 11.75
N THR A 367 14.17 -15.70 12.26
CA THR A 367 14.53 -17.14 12.32
C THR A 367 14.13 -17.94 11.07
N ALA A 368 13.19 -17.44 10.25
CA ALA A 368 12.75 -18.10 9.04
C ALA A 368 13.87 -18.30 8.01
N ALA A 369 13.73 -19.37 7.22
CA ALA A 369 14.50 -19.53 5.99
C ALA A 369 14.15 -18.41 4.99
N LEU A 370 15.14 -17.98 4.23
CA LEU A 370 14.96 -17.02 3.14
C LEU A 370 14.42 -17.75 1.90
N SER A 371 13.40 -17.19 1.26
CA SER A 371 12.89 -17.66 -0.02
C SER A 371 13.99 -17.55 -1.10
N PRO A 372 14.32 -18.64 -1.82
CA PRO A 372 15.35 -18.64 -2.85
C PRO A 372 14.91 -17.95 -4.15
N ALA A 373 13.60 -17.71 -4.31
CA ALA A 373 13.03 -16.99 -5.44
C ALA A 373 11.78 -16.19 -4.97
N PRO A 374 11.98 -15.09 -4.22
CA PRO A 374 10.88 -14.35 -3.60
C PRO A 374 9.76 -13.99 -4.58
N GLY A 375 8.52 -14.29 -4.19
CA GLY A 375 7.33 -13.99 -4.99
C GLY A 375 7.00 -14.99 -6.11
N VAL A 376 7.98 -15.77 -6.59
CA VAL A 376 7.78 -16.79 -7.62
C VAL A 376 7.03 -17.98 -7.03
N SER A 377 5.88 -18.35 -7.60
CA SER A 377 5.06 -19.47 -7.09
C SER A 377 4.73 -19.39 -5.59
N HIS A 378 4.52 -18.16 -5.11
CA HIS A 378 4.19 -17.83 -3.71
C HIS A 378 2.99 -18.64 -3.17
N ARG A 379 2.91 -18.76 -1.84
CA ARG A 379 1.83 -19.46 -1.14
C ARG A 379 1.19 -18.57 -0.10
N ILE A 380 -0.11 -18.33 -0.21
CA ILE A 380 -0.88 -17.64 0.83
C ILE A 380 -0.99 -18.56 2.06
N SER A 381 -0.64 -18.07 3.24
CA SER A 381 -0.72 -18.79 4.51
C SER A 381 -1.52 -18.00 5.54
N HIS A 382 -2.43 -18.68 6.24
CA HIS A 382 -3.17 -18.11 7.40
C HIS A 382 -2.55 -18.54 8.75
N ALA A 383 -1.40 -19.20 8.74
CA ALA A 383 -0.75 -19.70 9.97
C ALA A 383 -0.31 -18.58 10.94
N TYR A 384 -0.20 -17.34 10.45
CA TYR A 384 0.32 -16.18 11.17
C TYR A 384 -0.73 -15.07 11.35
N THR A 385 -2.02 -15.36 11.13
CA THR A 385 -3.09 -14.33 11.09
C THR A 385 -4.08 -14.38 12.25
N SER A 386 -3.96 -15.35 13.16
CA SER A 386 -4.98 -15.63 14.19
C SER A 386 -5.18 -14.54 15.23
N GLU A 387 -4.21 -13.64 15.41
CA GLU A 387 -4.30 -12.53 16.38
C GLU A 387 -5.09 -11.33 15.84
N PHE A 388 -5.05 -11.12 14.51
CA PHE A 388 -5.63 -9.95 13.85
C PHE A 388 -6.72 -10.28 12.82
N THR A 389 -7.12 -11.55 12.65
CA THR A 389 -8.25 -11.95 11.79
C THR A 389 -9.34 -12.69 12.57
N SER A 390 -10.58 -12.66 12.06
CA SER A 390 -11.68 -13.43 12.60
C SER A 390 -11.48 -14.92 12.34
N SER A 391 -11.69 -15.75 13.37
CA SER A 391 -11.58 -17.22 13.31
C SER A 391 -12.44 -17.88 12.23
N LEU A 392 -13.45 -17.17 11.76
CA LEU A 392 -14.28 -17.52 10.63
C LEU A 392 -14.12 -16.45 9.54
N GLY A 393 -13.88 -16.85 8.29
CA GLY A 393 -13.77 -15.95 7.13
C GLY A 393 -12.46 -15.15 6.99
N HIS A 394 -11.61 -15.11 8.02
CA HIS A 394 -10.33 -14.37 8.05
C HIS A 394 -10.44 -12.85 7.80
N PHE A 395 -11.57 -12.21 8.12
CA PHE A 395 -11.69 -10.75 8.04
C PHE A 395 -10.81 -10.07 9.09
N ILE A 396 -10.20 -8.95 8.72
CA ILE A 396 -9.33 -8.18 9.63
C ILE A 396 -10.11 -7.68 10.85
N VAL A 397 -9.70 -8.13 12.05
CA VAL A 397 -10.20 -7.68 13.36
C VAL A 397 -9.45 -6.43 13.81
N ASP A 398 -8.15 -6.36 13.54
CA ASP A 398 -7.27 -5.22 13.83
C ASP A 398 -6.25 -5.01 12.70
N HIS A 399 -6.40 -3.91 11.96
CA HIS A 399 -5.55 -3.58 10.81
C HIS A 399 -4.26 -2.84 11.21
N ASN A 400 -4.15 -2.35 12.44
CA ASN A 400 -2.87 -1.87 12.97
C ASN A 400 -2.02 -3.06 13.43
N LEU A 401 -2.64 -4.10 14.02
CA LEU A 401 -1.94 -5.32 14.42
C LEU A 401 -1.46 -6.15 13.22
N GLU A 402 -2.21 -6.26 12.11
CA GLU A 402 -1.67 -6.90 10.88
C GLU A 402 -0.38 -6.20 10.41
N ARG A 403 -0.30 -4.87 10.52
CA ARG A 403 0.89 -4.11 10.15
C ARG A 403 2.02 -4.26 11.18
N SER A 404 1.77 -4.08 12.47
CA SER A 404 2.82 -4.06 13.50
C SER A 404 3.40 -5.45 13.82
N SER A 405 2.60 -6.52 13.74
CA SER A 405 3.01 -7.91 14.04
C SER A 405 3.80 -8.60 12.91
N TRP A 406 4.21 -7.90 11.85
CA TRP A 406 4.84 -8.51 10.66
C TRP A 406 6.11 -9.31 10.97
N CYS A 407 6.79 -8.99 12.08
CA CYS A 407 7.94 -9.72 12.57
C CYS A 407 7.65 -11.20 12.88
N ASP A 408 6.38 -11.57 13.02
CA ASP A 408 5.91 -12.94 13.22
C ASP A 408 5.11 -13.48 12.02
N GLN A 409 5.17 -12.78 10.87
CA GLN A 409 4.55 -13.14 9.59
C GLN A 409 5.60 -13.39 8.49
N PRO A 410 6.41 -14.46 8.58
CA PRO A 410 7.51 -14.73 7.63
C PRO A 410 7.07 -15.12 6.21
N ASP A 411 5.77 -15.31 5.96
CA ASP A 411 5.20 -15.52 4.63
C ASP A 411 5.12 -14.24 3.80
N LEU A 412 5.16 -13.06 4.43
CA LEU A 412 5.14 -11.77 3.73
C LEU A 412 6.32 -11.60 2.75
N GLN A 413 7.43 -12.32 2.95
CA GLN A 413 8.59 -12.30 2.05
C GLN A 413 8.28 -12.76 0.62
N ASP A 414 7.23 -13.56 0.43
CA ASP A 414 6.79 -14.06 -0.87
C ASP A 414 5.51 -13.38 -1.38
N ILE A 415 4.88 -12.49 -0.61
CA ILE A 415 3.58 -11.89 -1.00
C ILE A 415 3.52 -10.36 -0.89
N TYR A 416 4.60 -9.67 -0.49
CA TYR A 416 4.63 -8.21 -0.41
C TYR A 416 5.89 -7.63 -1.06
N ALA A 417 5.71 -6.64 -1.94
CA ALA A 417 6.72 -6.29 -2.93
C ALA A 417 8.02 -5.72 -2.36
N THR A 418 7.96 -4.93 -1.27
CA THR A 418 9.16 -4.40 -0.58
C THR A 418 10.02 -5.50 0.04
N PHE A 419 9.45 -6.67 0.38
CA PHE A 419 10.20 -7.83 0.86
C PHE A 419 10.65 -8.77 -0.28
N ILE A 420 9.95 -8.74 -1.42
CA ILE A 420 10.30 -9.49 -2.63
C ILE A 420 11.49 -8.82 -3.35
N ASN A 421 11.28 -7.61 -3.88
CA ASN A 421 12.28 -6.78 -4.54
C ASN A 421 11.73 -5.33 -4.73
N PRO A 422 12.11 -4.34 -3.89
CA PRO A 422 11.63 -2.96 -3.99
C PRO A 422 12.13 -2.23 -5.25
N ARG A 423 11.67 -0.99 -5.50
CA ARG A 423 12.12 -0.14 -6.61
C ARG A 423 13.45 0.55 -6.26
N GLU A 424 13.46 1.42 -5.26
CA GLU A 424 14.62 2.23 -4.88
C GLU A 424 14.97 2.17 -3.38
N LEU A 425 14.97 0.97 -2.78
CA LEU A 425 15.48 0.79 -1.42
C LEU A 425 16.99 1.04 -1.34
N ASN A 426 17.33 2.30 -1.04
CA ASN A 426 18.64 2.79 -0.65
C ASN A 426 18.59 3.19 0.83
N PHE A 427 19.29 2.47 1.69
CA PHE A 427 19.02 2.45 3.14
C PHE A 427 20.30 2.54 3.97
N ALA A 428 20.16 3.02 5.20
CA ALA A 428 21.17 2.94 6.25
C ALA A 428 20.69 2.02 7.38
N GLU A 429 21.62 1.29 8.01
CA GLU A 429 21.37 0.49 9.21
C GLU A 429 21.82 1.27 10.45
N GLY A 430 20.95 1.38 11.46
CA GLY A 430 21.20 2.15 12.68
C GLY A 430 20.05 3.08 13.04
N LEU A 431 20.33 4.16 13.78
CA LEU A 431 19.36 5.20 14.09
C LEU A 431 19.82 6.53 13.47
N PHE A 432 19.15 6.97 12.41
CA PHE A 432 19.48 8.19 11.67
C PHE A 432 18.21 9.04 11.46
N PRO A 433 18.30 10.38 11.54
CA PRO A 433 17.13 11.25 11.49
C PRO A 433 16.72 11.52 10.05
N VAL A 434 15.67 10.83 9.61
CA VAL A 434 15.09 10.97 8.26
C VAL A 434 13.56 11.07 8.39
N PHE A 435 12.96 11.98 7.63
CA PHE A 435 11.52 12.25 7.63
C PHE A 435 10.92 11.80 6.30
N SER A 436 9.99 10.86 6.32
CA SER A 436 9.47 10.15 5.14
C SER A 436 7.95 10.23 5.03
N ILE A 437 7.42 10.24 3.81
CA ILE A 437 5.96 10.30 3.55
C ILE A 437 5.22 9.01 3.90
N SER A 438 5.94 7.89 3.96
CA SER A 438 5.44 6.60 4.43
C SER A 438 6.57 5.74 4.95
N LYS A 439 6.25 4.69 5.72
CA LYS A 439 7.21 3.65 6.10
C LYS A 439 6.54 2.31 6.40
N LEU A 440 7.36 1.29 6.61
CA LEU A 440 6.94 0.01 7.18
C LEU A 440 7.27 -0.02 8.68
N PRO A 441 6.45 -0.65 9.54
CA PRO A 441 6.73 -0.78 10.96
C PRO A 441 8.13 -1.37 11.22
N GLY A 442 8.84 -0.86 12.22
CA GLY A 442 10.22 -1.25 12.52
C GLY A 442 11.29 -0.31 11.94
N PHE A 443 11.05 0.32 10.78
CA PHE A 443 11.88 1.44 10.30
C PHE A 443 11.86 2.62 11.30
N ALA A 444 12.92 3.41 11.31
CA ALA A 444 13.11 4.55 12.22
C ALA A 444 12.92 5.93 11.58
N ASP A 445 12.57 5.97 10.29
CA ASP A 445 12.00 7.15 9.64
C ASP A 445 10.85 7.75 10.47
N ILE A 446 10.78 9.06 10.57
CA ILE A 446 9.68 9.79 11.23
C ILE A 446 8.68 10.20 10.15
N LEU A 447 7.38 9.97 10.34
CA LEU A 447 6.40 10.28 9.30
C LEU A 447 6.11 11.78 9.21
N ILE A 448 5.88 12.23 7.97
CA ILE A 448 5.41 13.58 7.62
C ILE A 448 4.34 13.49 6.52
N PRO A 449 3.46 14.49 6.37
CA PRO A 449 2.56 14.57 5.22
C PRO A 449 3.32 14.73 3.90
N SER A 450 2.80 14.16 2.83
CA SER A 450 3.32 14.28 1.46
C SER A 450 2.88 15.56 0.75
N ALA A 451 3.59 15.96 -0.30
CA ALA A 451 3.20 17.10 -1.15
C ALA A 451 1.75 17.02 -1.67
N GLN A 452 1.26 15.82 -2.00
CA GLN A 452 -0.12 15.63 -2.48
C GLN A 452 -1.15 15.98 -1.38
N GLU A 453 -0.89 15.54 -0.14
CA GLU A 453 -1.74 15.80 1.02
C GLU A 453 -1.70 17.28 1.44
N ILE A 454 -0.51 17.89 1.40
CA ILE A 454 -0.26 19.30 1.77
C ILE A 454 -0.87 20.26 0.74
N GLU A 455 -0.59 20.07 -0.54
CA GLU A 455 -1.00 21.00 -1.60
C GLU A 455 -2.40 20.70 -2.17
N ARG A 456 -3.05 19.60 -1.75
CA ARG A 456 -4.36 19.13 -2.24
C ARG A 456 -4.39 18.93 -3.77
N ARG A 457 -3.25 18.58 -4.36
CA ARG A 457 -3.12 18.17 -5.76
C ARG A 457 -4.05 16.99 -6.04
N ASN A 458 -4.71 17.00 -7.20
CA ASN A 458 -5.68 15.97 -7.64
C ASN A 458 -6.85 15.73 -6.66
N ALA A 459 -7.19 16.70 -5.80
CA ALA A 459 -8.31 16.56 -4.87
C ALA A 459 -9.65 16.27 -5.59
N PHE A 460 -10.48 15.44 -4.96
CA PHE A 460 -11.84 15.15 -5.39
C PHE A 460 -12.71 16.42 -5.34
N THR A 461 -13.55 16.62 -6.37
CA THR A 461 -14.46 17.77 -6.47
C THR A 461 -15.93 17.33 -6.52
N VAL A 462 -16.86 18.22 -6.15
CA VAL A 462 -18.30 17.89 -6.04
C VAL A 462 -18.90 17.51 -7.40
N GLU A 463 -18.35 18.05 -8.49
CA GLU A 463 -18.73 17.75 -9.88
C GLU A 463 -18.37 16.32 -10.31
N GLN A 464 -17.51 15.63 -9.56
CA GLN A 464 -17.13 14.23 -9.78
C GLN A 464 -18.01 13.25 -8.98
N GLU A 465 -18.87 13.74 -8.09
CA GLU A 465 -19.75 12.91 -7.27
C GLU A 465 -20.99 12.46 -8.05
N ILE A 466 -21.44 11.23 -7.80
CA ILE A 466 -22.77 10.77 -8.24
C ILE A 466 -23.56 10.18 -7.06
N PRO A 467 -24.90 10.30 -7.03
CA PRO A 467 -25.72 9.73 -5.97
C PRO A 467 -25.46 8.24 -5.78
N TRP A 468 -25.43 7.76 -4.54
CA TRP A 468 -25.11 6.36 -4.20
C TRP A 468 -25.90 5.31 -5.01
N TYR A 469 -27.19 5.57 -5.27
CA TYR A 469 -28.05 4.67 -6.05
C TYR A 469 -27.63 4.53 -7.53
N ALA A 470 -26.82 5.45 -8.05
CA ALA A 470 -26.29 5.45 -9.42
C ALA A 470 -24.87 4.86 -9.50
N LYS A 471 -24.18 4.66 -8.35
CA LYS A 471 -22.89 3.98 -8.30
C LYS A 471 -23.06 2.47 -8.57
N ALA A 472 -22.11 1.85 -9.25
CA ALA A 472 -22.16 0.42 -9.57
C ALA A 472 -21.85 -0.48 -8.35
N GLU A 473 -22.56 -1.61 -8.21
CA GLU A 473 -22.37 -2.64 -7.16
C GLU A 473 -21.11 -3.49 -7.36
N LYS A 474 -19.97 -2.82 -7.39
CA LYS A 474 -18.65 -3.42 -7.61
C LYS A 474 -17.59 -2.72 -6.78
N VAL A 475 -16.48 -3.41 -6.58
CA VAL A 475 -15.19 -2.77 -6.24
C VAL A 475 -14.43 -2.44 -7.52
N HIS A 476 -13.88 -1.22 -7.58
CA HIS A 476 -13.08 -0.74 -8.69
C HIS A 476 -11.63 -0.48 -8.28
N TRP A 477 -10.70 -0.76 -9.18
CA TRP A 477 -9.29 -0.38 -9.07
C TRP A 477 -8.64 -0.21 -10.45
N ARG A 478 -7.68 0.72 -10.52
CA ARG A 478 -6.76 0.94 -11.63
C ARG A 478 -5.38 1.29 -11.08
N GLY A 479 -4.33 0.95 -11.83
CA GLY A 479 -2.96 1.35 -11.54
C GLY A 479 -1.98 0.65 -12.47
N VAL A 480 -0.71 1.03 -12.40
CA VAL A 480 0.36 0.42 -13.21
C VAL A 480 0.74 -0.98 -12.71
N ALA A 481 1.27 -1.82 -13.60
CA ALA A 481 1.73 -3.18 -13.31
C ALA A 481 3.11 -3.21 -12.61
N SER A 482 3.32 -2.38 -11.59
CA SER A 482 4.57 -2.30 -10.82
C SER A 482 4.32 -2.03 -9.34
N ASP A 483 4.81 -2.94 -8.48
CA ASP A 483 4.97 -2.76 -7.04
C ASP A 483 6.47 -2.81 -6.60
N GLY A 484 7.39 -3.11 -7.53
CA GLY A 484 8.80 -3.36 -7.23
C GLY A 484 9.65 -3.47 -8.49
N THR A 485 10.91 -3.92 -8.33
CA THR A 485 11.82 -4.21 -9.44
C THR A 485 11.60 -5.64 -9.96
N GLU A 486 11.25 -5.77 -11.24
CA GLU A 486 11.04 -7.06 -11.88
C GLU A 486 12.36 -7.86 -12.02
N VAL A 487 12.33 -9.12 -11.59
CA VAL A 487 13.36 -10.13 -11.83
C VAL A 487 12.66 -11.46 -12.12
N GLY A 488 12.60 -11.83 -13.40
CA GLY A 488 11.99 -13.08 -13.86
C GLY A 488 10.46 -13.10 -13.65
N LEU A 489 10.00 -13.83 -12.64
CA LEU A 489 8.57 -13.98 -12.31
C LEU A 489 8.25 -13.54 -10.87
N ASN A 490 9.14 -12.79 -10.22
CA ASN A 490 8.96 -12.32 -8.84
C ASN A 490 7.68 -11.48 -8.66
N TRP A 491 7.24 -10.79 -9.72
CA TRP A 491 5.99 -10.03 -9.77
C TRP A 491 4.74 -10.86 -9.51
N GLN A 492 4.79 -12.19 -9.61
CA GLN A 492 3.66 -13.05 -9.24
C GLN A 492 3.23 -12.84 -7.78
N GLY A 493 4.16 -12.56 -6.87
CA GLY A 493 3.88 -12.31 -5.45
C GLY A 493 3.39 -10.90 -5.13
N TRP A 494 3.52 -9.94 -6.05
CA TRP A 494 3.17 -8.53 -5.81
C TRP A 494 1.67 -8.34 -5.52
N PRO A 495 1.27 -7.48 -4.56
CA PRO A 495 -0.14 -7.28 -4.20
C PRO A 495 -1.06 -6.95 -5.38
N LYS A 496 -0.67 -6.03 -6.28
CA LYS A 496 -1.48 -5.66 -7.44
C LYS A 496 -1.61 -6.84 -8.42
N SER A 497 -0.51 -7.54 -8.70
CA SER A 497 -0.51 -8.76 -9.53
C SER A 497 -1.44 -9.85 -8.99
N ARG A 498 -1.36 -10.14 -7.69
CA ARG A 498 -2.21 -11.16 -7.03
C ARG A 498 -3.69 -10.78 -7.11
N LEU A 499 -4.02 -9.50 -6.90
CA LEU A 499 -5.38 -8.99 -7.08
C LEU A 499 -5.87 -9.14 -8.53
N VAL A 500 -5.15 -8.60 -9.52
CA VAL A 500 -5.59 -8.60 -10.92
C VAL A 500 -5.76 -10.04 -11.42
N SER A 501 -4.83 -10.96 -11.09
CA SER A 501 -4.96 -12.39 -11.43
C SER A 501 -6.18 -13.05 -10.77
N LYS A 502 -6.42 -12.81 -9.46
CA LYS A 502 -7.61 -13.34 -8.75
C LYS A 502 -8.92 -12.83 -9.36
N THR A 503 -8.92 -11.59 -9.85
CA THR A 503 -10.13 -10.89 -10.34
C THR A 503 -10.35 -10.97 -11.85
N ASN A 504 -9.38 -11.45 -12.63
CA ASN A 504 -9.51 -11.60 -14.08
C ASN A 504 -9.15 -13.01 -14.61
N ARG A 505 -8.94 -13.99 -13.71
CA ARG A 505 -8.74 -15.41 -14.05
C ARG A 505 -9.69 -15.90 -15.18
N PRO A 506 -9.16 -16.47 -16.28
CA PRO A 506 -9.97 -16.90 -17.43
C PRO A 506 -11.10 -17.87 -17.09
N SER A 507 -12.26 -17.74 -17.76
CA SER A 507 -13.40 -18.64 -17.58
C SER A 507 -13.17 -20.09 -18.07
N SER A 508 -12.03 -20.35 -18.71
CA SER A 508 -11.52 -21.68 -19.07
C SER A 508 -10.73 -22.35 -17.93
N TRP A 509 -10.20 -21.57 -16.97
CA TRP A 509 -9.50 -22.09 -15.80
C TRP A 509 -10.53 -22.35 -14.70
N ALA A 510 -10.96 -23.60 -14.55
CA ALA A 510 -11.93 -23.99 -13.53
C ALA A 510 -11.37 -23.69 -12.13
N HIS A 511 -11.95 -22.70 -11.47
CA HIS A 511 -11.62 -22.29 -10.10
C HIS A 511 -12.89 -21.77 -9.41
N TYR A 512 -12.96 -22.03 -8.11
CA TYR A 512 -14.15 -21.78 -7.28
C TYR A 512 -13.72 -21.18 -5.95
N GLU A 513 -14.48 -20.19 -5.49
CA GLU A 513 -14.31 -19.59 -4.17
C GLU A 513 -15.35 -20.19 -3.22
N THR A 514 -14.95 -20.47 -1.98
CA THR A 514 -15.89 -20.81 -0.91
C THR A 514 -16.22 -19.52 -0.18
N LEU A 515 -17.40 -18.96 -0.45
CA LEU A 515 -17.85 -17.74 0.17
C LEU A 515 -18.35 -18.02 1.59
N LEU A 516 -18.01 -17.13 2.52
CA LEU A 516 -18.81 -16.91 3.70
C LEU A 516 -19.89 -15.88 3.36
N LEU A 517 -21.13 -16.15 3.75
CA LEU A 517 -22.31 -15.35 3.49
C LEU A 517 -23.10 -15.16 4.79
N CYS A 518 -23.89 -14.09 4.87
CA CYS A 518 -24.73 -13.74 6.01
C CYS A 518 -26.22 -13.96 5.67
N ASP A 519 -27.01 -14.58 6.55
CA ASP A 519 -28.47 -14.68 6.40
C ASP A 519 -29.25 -13.63 7.21
N ALA A 520 -30.58 -13.66 7.07
CA ALA A 520 -31.50 -12.75 7.76
C ALA A 520 -31.53 -12.89 9.31
N SER A 521 -30.83 -13.88 9.87
CA SER A 521 -30.62 -14.04 11.33
C SER A 521 -29.20 -13.63 11.75
N ASN A 522 -28.48 -12.92 10.88
CA ASN A 522 -27.05 -12.61 10.97
C ASN A 522 -26.17 -13.85 11.20
N GLN A 523 -26.62 -15.04 10.79
CA GLN A 523 -25.83 -16.26 10.89
C GLN A 523 -24.99 -16.47 9.64
N SER A 524 -23.84 -17.11 9.83
CA SER A 524 -22.98 -17.51 8.75
C SER A 524 -23.57 -18.68 7.97
N LEU A 525 -23.32 -18.71 6.66
CA LEU A 525 -23.47 -19.89 5.82
C LEU A 525 -22.40 -19.89 4.73
N THR A 526 -22.11 -21.06 4.16
CA THR A 526 -21.16 -21.17 3.04
C THR A 526 -21.84 -21.51 1.73
N ALA A 527 -21.28 -21.02 0.62
CA ALA A 527 -21.66 -21.42 -0.73
C ALA A 527 -20.41 -21.44 -1.63
N ILE A 528 -20.32 -22.43 -2.52
CA ILE A 528 -19.19 -22.55 -3.47
C ILE A 528 -19.62 -22.05 -4.85
N LEU A 529 -19.04 -20.94 -5.31
CA LEU A 529 -19.38 -20.30 -6.60
C LEU A 529 -18.14 -20.15 -7.51
N PRO A 530 -18.29 -20.14 -8.85
CA PRO A 530 -17.17 -20.03 -9.77
C PRO A 530 -16.56 -18.64 -9.72
N SER A 531 -15.23 -18.56 -9.66
CA SER A 531 -14.52 -17.28 -9.53
C SER A 531 -14.79 -16.38 -10.72
N SER A 532 -14.84 -16.91 -11.94
CA SER A 532 -15.16 -16.14 -13.16
C SER A 532 -16.54 -15.46 -13.09
N SER A 533 -17.53 -16.04 -12.39
CA SER A 533 -18.82 -15.39 -12.15
C SER A 533 -18.72 -14.28 -11.09
N LEU A 534 -17.89 -14.45 -10.07
CA LEU A 534 -17.65 -13.46 -9.01
C LEU A 534 -16.82 -12.27 -9.53
N ASN A 535 -15.79 -12.54 -10.33
CA ASN A 535 -15.02 -11.56 -11.11
C ASN A 535 -15.98 -10.62 -11.86
N SER A 536 -16.85 -11.19 -12.71
CA SER A 536 -17.78 -10.41 -13.54
C SER A 536 -18.89 -9.71 -12.73
N ALA A 537 -19.33 -10.28 -11.61
CA ALA A 537 -20.39 -9.69 -10.79
C ALA A 537 -19.90 -8.56 -9.87
N PHE A 538 -18.79 -8.76 -9.15
CA PHE A 538 -18.37 -7.87 -8.05
C PHE A 538 -17.13 -7.02 -8.32
N ALA A 539 -16.34 -7.32 -9.36
CA ALA A 539 -15.11 -6.58 -9.65
C ALA A 539 -15.18 -5.80 -10.96
N ASP A 540 -14.54 -4.64 -10.98
CA ASP A 540 -14.02 -3.99 -12.19
C ASP A 540 -12.59 -3.51 -11.92
N ILE A 541 -11.67 -4.48 -11.94
CA ILE A 541 -10.27 -4.33 -11.53
C ILE A 541 -9.39 -4.65 -12.74
N ALA A 542 -8.48 -3.75 -13.09
CA ALA A 542 -7.59 -3.89 -14.24
C ALA A 542 -6.31 -3.07 -14.06
N PHE A 543 -5.22 -3.50 -14.69
CA PHE A 543 -4.04 -2.65 -14.86
C PHE A 543 -4.29 -1.58 -15.93
N LEU A 544 -3.64 -0.43 -15.77
CA LEU A 544 -3.37 0.47 -16.89
C LEU A 544 -2.36 -0.21 -17.83
N LYS A 545 -2.58 -0.08 -19.13
CA LYS A 545 -1.80 -0.76 -20.17
C LYS A 545 -0.33 -0.25 -20.19
N PRO A 546 0.66 -1.13 -19.99
CA PRO A 546 2.08 -0.76 -20.03
C PRO A 546 2.59 -0.58 -21.48
N ALA A 547 3.89 -0.28 -21.61
CA ALA A 547 4.59 -0.32 -22.89
C ALA A 547 4.45 -1.69 -23.59
N PRO A 548 4.50 -1.77 -24.94
CA PRO A 548 4.26 -3.02 -25.70
C PRO A 548 5.24 -4.17 -25.37
N ASP A 549 6.35 -3.80 -24.75
CA ASP A 549 7.42 -4.52 -24.08
C ASP A 549 7.13 -5.62 -23.07
N ALA A 550 6.15 -5.27 -22.24
CA ALA A 550 6.16 -5.66 -20.85
C ALA A 550 5.74 -7.14 -20.72
N PRO A 551 6.53 -8.01 -20.08
CA PRO A 551 6.24 -9.45 -20.03
C PRO A 551 4.91 -9.77 -19.34
N GLN A 552 4.40 -8.87 -18.50
CA GLN A 552 3.07 -8.93 -17.89
C GLN A 552 1.94 -8.93 -18.93
N LEU A 553 2.14 -8.40 -20.15
CA LEU A 553 1.17 -8.47 -21.24
C LEU A 553 0.89 -9.90 -21.72
N LEU A 554 1.77 -10.85 -21.41
CA LEU A 554 1.64 -12.27 -21.76
C LEU A 554 0.90 -13.10 -20.70
N GLU A 555 0.59 -12.53 -19.53
CA GLU A 555 -0.12 -13.23 -18.44
C GLU A 555 -1.64 -13.25 -18.73
N PRO A 556 -2.25 -14.40 -19.08
CA PRO A 556 -3.64 -14.47 -19.52
C PRO A 556 -4.66 -14.22 -18.40
N SER A 557 -4.25 -14.15 -17.13
CA SER A 557 -5.09 -13.69 -16.03
C SER A 557 -4.96 -12.20 -15.71
N PHE A 558 -4.19 -11.42 -16.48
CA PHE A 558 -4.17 -9.96 -16.37
C PHE A 558 -5.11 -9.29 -17.39
N ARG A 559 -5.94 -8.37 -16.88
CA ARG A 559 -6.72 -7.45 -17.71
C ARG A 559 -6.02 -6.09 -17.73
N PHE A 560 -5.81 -5.57 -18.92
CA PHE A 560 -5.32 -4.21 -19.17
C PHE A 560 -6.42 -3.32 -19.75
N VAL A 561 -6.36 -2.02 -19.48
CA VAL A 561 -7.19 -0.99 -20.13
C VAL A 561 -6.32 0.21 -20.52
N ASP A 562 -6.69 0.87 -21.62
CA ASP A 562 -6.13 2.18 -21.98
C ASP A 562 -6.65 3.26 -21.01
N GLU A 563 -5.82 4.25 -20.66
CA GLU A 563 -6.09 5.23 -19.60
C GLU A 563 -7.37 6.03 -19.80
N GLY A 564 -7.61 6.55 -21.02
CA GLY A 564 -8.87 7.24 -21.38
C GLY A 564 -10.13 6.36 -21.31
N SER A 565 -9.98 5.03 -21.19
CA SER A 565 -11.06 4.05 -20.99
C SER A 565 -11.17 3.56 -19.54
N ALA A 566 -10.40 4.12 -18.60
CA ALA A 566 -10.39 3.68 -17.21
C ALA A 566 -11.74 3.85 -16.51
N GLY A 567 -12.44 4.96 -16.78
CA GLY A 567 -13.67 5.40 -16.11
C GLY A 567 -13.39 6.17 -14.81
N SER A 568 -14.40 6.88 -14.30
CA SER A 568 -14.32 7.54 -12.98
C SER A 568 -14.42 6.48 -11.86
N PRO A 569 -13.44 6.39 -10.93
CA PRO A 569 -13.50 5.43 -9.83
C PRO A 569 -14.65 5.75 -8.86
N TYR A 570 -15.07 7.02 -8.80
CA TYR A 570 -16.16 7.50 -7.94
C TYR A 570 -17.55 7.03 -8.42
N HIS A 571 -17.65 6.42 -9.60
CA HIS A 571 -18.91 5.83 -10.11
C HIS A 571 -19.18 4.40 -9.56
N PHE A 572 -18.39 3.92 -8.59
CA PHE A 572 -18.48 2.59 -8.01
C PHE A 572 -18.78 2.67 -6.51
N LYS A 573 -19.62 1.76 -5.97
CA LYS A 573 -20.01 1.74 -4.56
C LYS A 573 -18.81 1.42 -3.64
N ALA A 574 -17.79 0.72 -4.14
CA ALA A 574 -16.51 0.54 -3.48
C ALA A 574 -15.31 0.87 -4.38
N ILE A 575 -14.26 1.46 -3.79
CA ILE A 575 -12.95 1.71 -4.39
C ILE A 575 -11.92 0.95 -3.55
N LEU A 576 -10.95 0.28 -4.18
CA LEU A 576 -9.85 -0.38 -3.47
C LEU A 576 -8.60 0.52 -3.45
N ASP A 577 -7.95 0.64 -2.31
CA ASP A 577 -6.59 1.16 -2.17
C ASP A 577 -5.61 -0.01 -1.91
N LEU A 578 -4.57 -0.08 -2.73
CA LEU A 578 -3.49 -1.07 -2.61
C LEU A 578 -2.13 -0.38 -2.50
N ASP A 579 -1.39 -0.77 -1.47
CA ASP A 579 0.02 -0.41 -1.23
C ASP A 579 0.36 1.09 -1.06
N TYR A 580 -0.66 1.92 -0.80
CA TYR A 580 -0.60 3.37 -0.63
C TYR A 580 -0.12 4.17 -1.85
N ASP A 581 -1.05 4.94 -2.42
CA ASP A 581 -0.73 6.07 -3.28
C ASP A 581 -1.50 7.32 -2.78
N PRO A 582 -0.81 8.38 -2.30
CA PRO A 582 -1.48 9.57 -1.78
C PRO A 582 -2.32 10.31 -2.82
N SER A 583 -2.02 10.16 -4.11
CA SER A 583 -2.79 10.78 -5.21
C SER A 583 -4.13 10.09 -5.46
N HIS A 584 -4.31 8.86 -4.97
CA HIS A 584 -5.56 8.10 -5.08
C HIS A 584 -6.27 7.95 -3.72
N PHE A 585 -5.53 7.78 -2.61
CA PHE A 585 -6.11 7.50 -1.30
C PHE A 585 -7.05 8.60 -0.80
N LEU A 586 -6.58 9.86 -0.72
CA LEU A 586 -7.41 10.96 -0.20
C LEU A 586 -8.60 11.31 -1.12
N PRO A 587 -8.47 11.36 -2.47
CA PRO A 587 -9.61 11.56 -3.34
C PRO A 587 -10.64 10.42 -3.27
N ALA A 588 -10.21 9.16 -3.17
CA ALA A 588 -11.12 8.03 -2.97
C ALA A 588 -11.85 8.12 -1.63
N MET A 589 -11.13 8.43 -0.54
CA MET A 589 -11.70 8.65 0.80
C MET A 589 -12.63 9.86 0.85
N ALA A 590 -12.42 10.90 0.04
CA ALA A 590 -13.26 12.10 -0.02
C ALA A 590 -14.56 11.90 -0.81
N SER A 591 -14.60 10.94 -1.72
CA SER A 591 -15.82 10.54 -2.42
C SER A 591 -16.78 9.77 -1.52
N SER A 592 -18.09 9.81 -1.80
CA SER A 592 -19.12 9.04 -1.09
C SER A 592 -19.10 7.53 -1.43
N SER A 593 -17.97 7.00 -1.89
CA SER A 593 -17.74 5.58 -2.16
C SER A 593 -17.00 4.93 -0.99
N ALA A 594 -17.26 3.66 -0.70
CA ALA A 594 -16.57 2.97 0.38
C ALA A 594 -15.16 2.56 -0.02
N VAL A 595 -14.14 3.07 0.67
CA VAL A 595 -12.77 2.62 0.48
C VAL A 595 -12.57 1.27 1.18
N ILE A 596 -12.14 0.27 0.40
CA ILE A 596 -11.55 -0.97 0.89
C ILE A 596 -10.03 -0.75 0.89
N LEU A 597 -9.34 -1.07 1.98
CA LEU A 597 -7.91 -0.74 2.16
C LEU A 597 -7.09 -1.99 2.46
N SER A 598 -6.09 -2.27 1.62
CA SER A 598 -5.09 -3.32 1.82
C SER A 598 -3.69 -2.73 1.58
N ARG A 599 -3.11 -2.11 2.63
CA ARG A 599 -1.75 -1.56 2.60
C ARG A 599 -0.95 -1.96 3.83
N PHE A 600 0.35 -2.16 3.66
CA PHE A 600 1.27 -2.47 4.75
C PHE A 600 2.00 -1.22 5.27
N ARG A 601 2.18 -0.20 4.42
CA ARG A 601 2.72 1.12 4.78
C ARG A 601 1.83 1.86 5.79
N GLN A 602 2.46 2.74 6.56
CA GLN A 602 1.83 3.73 7.44
C GLN A 602 2.13 5.16 6.94
N THR A 603 1.20 6.11 7.15
CA THR A 603 1.31 7.53 6.77
C THR A 603 0.89 8.46 7.92
N ALA A 604 1.37 9.71 7.90
CA ALA A 604 1.19 10.68 9.00
C ALA A 604 -0.28 10.95 9.41
N LEU A 605 -1.18 11.06 8.43
CA LEU A 605 -2.57 11.47 8.67
C LEU A 605 -3.48 10.32 9.13
N GLU A 606 -2.99 9.08 9.21
CA GLU A 606 -3.79 7.92 9.62
C GLU A 606 -4.22 7.91 11.10
N HIS A 607 -3.66 8.77 11.95
CA HIS A 607 -3.83 8.71 13.41
C HIS A 607 -5.29 8.86 13.91
N THR A 608 -6.19 9.46 13.12
CA THR A 608 -7.66 9.50 13.37
C THR A 608 -8.49 8.52 12.51
N LEU A 609 -7.87 7.86 11.53
CA LEU A 609 -8.52 6.89 10.67
C LEU A 609 -8.82 5.60 11.47
N ARG A 610 -9.96 4.92 11.20
CA ARG A 610 -10.40 3.75 11.99
C ARG A 610 -11.03 2.67 11.09
N PRO A 611 -10.55 1.41 11.13
CA PRO A 611 -11.12 0.31 10.34
C PRO A 611 -12.55 0.01 10.75
N TRP A 612 -13.36 -0.46 9.79
CA TRP A 612 -14.81 -0.71 9.90
C TRP A 612 -15.69 0.50 10.23
N PHE A 613 -15.12 1.67 10.51
CA PHE A 613 -15.85 2.91 10.71
C PHE A 613 -15.64 3.91 9.56
N HIS A 614 -14.39 4.23 9.21
CA HIS A 614 -14.05 5.15 8.12
C HIS A 614 -13.74 4.43 6.78
N TYR A 615 -13.33 3.16 6.83
CA TYR A 615 -12.97 2.33 5.67
C TYR A 615 -13.14 0.84 6.01
N VAL A 616 -13.15 -0.03 4.99
CA VAL A 616 -13.21 -1.49 5.16
C VAL A 616 -11.79 -2.07 5.04
N PRO A 617 -11.20 -2.68 6.08
CA PRO A 617 -9.88 -3.29 5.97
C PRO A 617 -9.94 -4.61 5.17
N LEU A 618 -8.86 -4.91 4.45
CA LEU A 618 -8.65 -6.13 3.68
C LEU A 618 -7.21 -6.60 3.90
N SER A 619 -7.02 -7.88 4.22
CA SER A 619 -5.70 -8.45 4.45
C SER A 619 -4.83 -8.41 3.19
N LEU A 620 -3.53 -8.23 3.39
CA LEU A 620 -2.50 -8.43 2.37
C LEU A 620 -2.60 -9.80 1.66
N ARG A 621 -3.28 -10.77 2.28
CA ARG A 621 -3.49 -12.15 1.79
C ARG A 621 -4.71 -12.31 0.86
N LEU A 622 -5.56 -11.30 0.69
CA LEU A 622 -6.65 -11.21 -0.30
C LEU A 622 -7.58 -12.45 -0.36
N SER A 623 -7.74 -13.17 0.74
CA SER A 623 -8.37 -14.50 0.77
C SER A 623 -9.85 -14.43 1.13
N GLU A 624 -10.19 -13.53 2.04
CA GLU A 624 -11.54 -13.11 2.41
C GLU A 624 -12.23 -12.27 1.33
N PHE A 625 -11.48 -11.75 0.35
CA PHE A 625 -11.91 -10.74 -0.64
C PHE A 625 -13.32 -10.96 -1.22
N TYR A 626 -13.65 -12.18 -1.68
CA TYR A 626 -14.98 -12.44 -2.23
C TYR A 626 -16.08 -12.68 -1.18
N SER A 627 -15.74 -13.16 0.01
CA SER A 627 -16.68 -13.21 1.14
C SER A 627 -17.00 -11.80 1.64
N LEU A 628 -16.00 -10.90 1.63
CA LEU A 628 -16.16 -9.49 1.98
C LEU A 628 -17.13 -8.78 1.03
N LEU A 629 -16.92 -8.95 -0.28
CA LEU A 629 -17.80 -8.39 -1.30
C LEU A 629 -19.20 -9.03 -1.28
N ALA A 630 -19.32 -10.34 -1.03
CA ALA A 630 -20.59 -11.05 -0.99
C ALA A 630 -21.42 -10.84 0.31
N TYR A 631 -20.86 -10.12 1.29
CA TYR A 631 -21.60 -9.57 2.43
C TYR A 631 -22.29 -8.25 2.05
N PHE A 632 -21.58 -7.36 1.35
CA PHE A 632 -22.10 -6.05 0.96
C PHE A 632 -22.92 -6.04 -0.34
N TYR A 633 -22.69 -6.99 -1.26
CA TYR A 633 -23.35 -7.09 -2.57
C TYR A 633 -24.03 -8.46 -2.76
N SER A 634 -25.10 -8.50 -3.56
CA SER A 634 -25.90 -9.73 -3.69
C SER A 634 -25.18 -10.82 -4.51
N PRO A 635 -24.90 -12.02 -3.95
CA PRO A 635 -24.37 -13.14 -4.73
C PRO A 635 -25.33 -13.63 -5.83
N ARG A 636 -26.61 -13.20 -5.78
CA ARG A 636 -27.61 -13.43 -6.84
C ARG A 636 -27.21 -12.82 -8.18
N ALA A 637 -26.35 -11.79 -8.20
CA ALA A 637 -25.77 -11.22 -9.42
C ALA A 637 -24.96 -12.25 -10.24
N THR A 638 -24.43 -13.29 -9.60
CA THR A 638 -23.72 -14.39 -10.29
C THR A 638 -24.65 -15.39 -10.98
N PHE A 639 -25.94 -15.42 -10.63
CA PHE A 639 -26.83 -16.54 -10.99
C PHE A 639 -27.05 -16.68 -12.52
N PRO A 640 -27.23 -15.60 -13.32
CA PRO A 640 -27.30 -15.73 -14.78
C PRO A 640 -26.02 -16.30 -15.38
N LEU A 641 -24.86 -15.80 -14.93
CA LEU A 641 -23.53 -16.22 -15.40
C LEU A 641 -23.28 -17.71 -15.13
N ILE A 642 -23.77 -18.21 -13.99
CA ILE A 642 -23.73 -19.64 -13.61
C ILE A 642 -24.76 -20.44 -14.43
N ALA A 643 -25.92 -19.87 -14.74
CA ALA A 643 -26.96 -20.52 -15.54
C ALA A 643 -26.56 -20.72 -17.01
N ASP A 644 -25.75 -19.83 -17.58
CA ASP A 644 -25.20 -19.94 -18.93
C ASP A 644 -23.98 -20.89 -18.99
N SER A 645 -23.16 -20.90 -17.92
CA SER A 645 -21.97 -21.75 -17.82
C SER A 645 -22.24 -23.18 -17.33
N LYS A 646 -23.50 -23.64 -17.29
CA LYS A 646 -23.96 -24.97 -16.81
C LYS A 646 -23.17 -26.20 -17.30
N ARG A 647 -22.43 -26.12 -18.42
CA ARG A 647 -21.58 -27.21 -18.93
C ARG A 647 -20.17 -27.28 -18.30
N ARG A 648 -19.75 -26.29 -17.50
CA ARG A 648 -18.39 -26.19 -16.92
C ARG A 648 -18.33 -26.40 -15.40
N PHE A 649 -19.47 -26.49 -14.71
CA PHE A 649 -19.51 -26.57 -13.25
C PHE A 649 -19.28 -28.01 -12.76
N GLU A 650 -18.16 -28.23 -12.09
CA GLU A 650 -17.77 -29.53 -11.54
C GLU A 650 -18.69 -29.94 -10.37
N GLY A 651 -19.24 -31.15 -10.44
CA GLY A 651 -20.30 -31.64 -9.54
C GLY A 651 -21.71 -31.69 -10.18
N GLY A 652 -21.89 -31.10 -11.36
CA GLY A 652 -23.11 -31.21 -12.16
C GLY A 652 -24.34 -30.51 -11.58
N GLY A 653 -25.46 -30.58 -12.29
CA GLY A 653 -26.63 -29.72 -12.05
C GLY A 653 -27.20 -29.77 -10.62
N ARG A 654 -27.11 -30.91 -9.93
CA ARG A 654 -27.61 -31.04 -8.54
C ARG A 654 -26.75 -30.29 -7.53
N GLN A 655 -25.43 -30.23 -7.72
CA GLN A 655 -24.53 -29.42 -6.89
C GLN A 655 -24.73 -27.93 -7.17
N VAL A 656 -24.84 -27.53 -8.44
CA VAL A 656 -25.14 -26.15 -8.84
C VAL A 656 -26.41 -25.64 -8.15
N VAL A 657 -27.51 -26.39 -8.23
CA VAL A 657 -28.79 -26.02 -7.58
C VAL A 657 -28.65 -25.92 -6.06
N ARG A 658 -27.82 -26.76 -5.42
CA ARG A 658 -27.56 -26.68 -3.97
C ARG A 658 -26.78 -25.42 -3.59
N GLU A 659 -25.70 -25.08 -4.29
CA GLU A 659 -24.89 -23.90 -3.94
C GLU A 659 -25.61 -22.60 -4.29
N LEU A 660 -26.36 -22.54 -5.41
CA LEU A 660 -27.26 -21.43 -5.71
C LEU A 660 -28.39 -21.31 -4.67
N GLY A 661 -28.94 -22.44 -4.20
CA GLY A 661 -29.94 -22.48 -3.12
C GLY A 661 -29.39 -22.12 -1.73
N ARG A 662 -28.09 -22.29 -1.49
CA ARG A 662 -27.39 -21.75 -0.31
C ARG A 662 -27.22 -20.24 -0.44
N ALA A 663 -26.66 -19.79 -1.57
CA ALA A 663 -26.39 -18.37 -1.85
C ALA A 663 -27.65 -17.50 -1.98
N SER A 664 -28.79 -18.08 -2.37
CA SER A 664 -30.06 -17.33 -2.46
C SER A 664 -30.60 -16.87 -1.11
N ARG A 665 -30.16 -17.50 0.00
CA ARG A 665 -30.49 -17.12 1.38
C ARG A 665 -29.69 -15.94 1.91
N ALA A 666 -28.65 -15.51 1.19
CA ALA A 666 -27.81 -14.38 1.62
C ALA A 666 -28.60 -13.07 1.64
N VAL A 667 -28.38 -12.28 2.69
CA VAL A 667 -28.82 -10.89 2.82
C VAL A 667 -27.68 -9.95 2.39
N VAL A 668 -28.05 -8.73 2.00
CA VAL A 668 -27.15 -7.75 1.38
C VAL A 668 -27.02 -6.55 2.31
N HIS A 669 -25.80 -6.24 2.74
CA HIS A 669 -25.51 -5.22 3.74
C HIS A 669 -25.06 -3.87 3.12
N GLU A 670 -25.62 -3.50 1.96
CA GLU A 670 -25.16 -2.34 1.19
C GLU A 670 -25.24 -1.01 1.95
N GLU A 671 -26.30 -0.78 2.73
CA GLU A 671 -26.44 0.45 3.52
C GLU A 671 -25.36 0.57 4.61
N GLU A 672 -24.78 -0.54 5.09
CA GLU A 672 -23.62 -0.50 5.98
C GLU A 672 -22.36 -0.03 5.23
N LEU A 673 -22.14 -0.53 4.01
CA LEU A 673 -21.04 -0.09 3.14
C LEU A 673 -21.13 1.41 2.84
N LYS A 674 -22.34 1.88 2.49
CA LYS A 674 -22.68 3.28 2.25
C LYS A 674 -22.41 4.16 3.47
N VAL A 675 -22.74 3.70 4.67
CA VAL A 675 -22.46 4.40 5.93
C VAL A 675 -20.95 4.49 6.19
N VAL A 676 -20.18 3.43 5.92
CA VAL A 676 -18.70 3.46 6.00
C VAL A 676 -18.12 4.45 4.99
N GLY A 677 -18.56 4.43 3.72
CA GLY A 677 -18.13 5.41 2.71
C GLY A 677 -18.47 6.86 3.08
N SER A 678 -19.68 7.10 3.60
CA SER A 678 -20.12 8.42 4.08
C SER A 678 -19.27 8.92 5.26
N ARG A 679 -18.82 8.01 6.14
CA ARG A 679 -17.89 8.31 7.23
C ARG A 679 -16.47 8.56 6.72
N GLY A 680 -16.03 7.84 5.69
CA GLY A 680 -14.78 8.11 4.96
C GLY A 680 -14.75 9.53 4.41
N ALA A 681 -15.79 9.94 3.68
CA ALA A 681 -15.94 11.29 3.12
C ALA A 681 -15.96 12.37 4.21
N GLN A 682 -16.65 12.12 5.33
CA GLN A 682 -16.62 13.00 6.50
C GLN A 682 -15.22 13.11 7.13
N TRP A 683 -14.46 12.01 7.19
CA TRP A 683 -13.08 12.02 7.70
C TRP A 683 -12.14 12.79 6.76
N ALA A 684 -12.18 12.54 5.45
CA ALA A 684 -11.29 13.21 4.49
C ALA A 684 -11.54 14.72 4.37
N SER A 685 -12.79 15.16 4.60
CA SER A 685 -13.17 16.58 4.60
C SER A 685 -12.90 17.31 5.93
N LYS A 686 -12.62 16.60 7.04
CA LYS A 686 -12.43 17.20 8.37
C LYS A 686 -11.11 16.91 9.07
N CYS A 687 -10.51 15.75 8.83
CA CYS A 687 -9.40 15.20 9.61
C CYS A 687 -8.15 14.89 8.79
N ALA A 688 -8.23 15.03 7.47
CA ALA A 688 -7.11 14.91 6.55
C ALA A 688 -7.07 16.09 5.58
N ARG A 689 -7.28 17.31 6.10
CA ARG A 689 -7.10 18.58 5.38
C ARG A 689 -5.65 19.03 5.42
N ARG A 690 -5.36 20.12 4.70
CA ARG A 690 -4.07 20.82 4.75
C ARG A 690 -3.80 21.37 6.15
N GLU A 691 -4.85 21.82 6.82
CA GLU A 691 -4.86 22.31 8.20
C GLU A 691 -4.47 21.21 9.20
N ASP A 692 -5.04 20.00 9.07
CA ASP A 692 -4.68 18.86 9.92
C ASP A 692 -3.21 18.43 9.70
N GLY A 693 -2.73 18.51 8.45
CA GLY A 693 -1.31 18.30 8.13
C GLY A 693 -0.37 19.37 8.69
N LEU A 694 -0.82 20.62 8.78
CA LEU A 694 -0.07 21.74 9.37
C LEU A 694 0.01 21.61 10.89
N VAL A 695 -1.09 21.19 11.54
CA VAL A 695 -1.13 20.83 12.96
C VAL A 695 -0.22 19.64 13.27
N TYR A 696 -0.23 18.59 12.42
CA TYR A 696 0.67 17.44 12.57
C TYR A 696 2.14 17.86 12.42
N LEU A 697 2.51 18.61 11.37
CA LEU A 697 3.89 19.04 11.14
C LEU A 697 4.40 19.96 12.27
N ALA A 698 3.55 20.83 12.81
CA ALA A 698 3.87 21.63 13.98
C ALA A 698 4.21 20.75 15.20
N LEU A 699 3.42 19.70 15.48
CA LEU A 699 3.72 18.76 16.57
C LEU A 699 5.06 18.05 16.35
N VAL A 700 5.33 17.58 15.13
CA VAL A 700 6.62 16.95 14.77
C VAL A 700 7.79 17.89 15.07
N VAL A 701 7.69 19.18 14.71
CA VAL A 701 8.75 20.17 14.97
C VAL A 701 8.94 20.45 16.47
N LEU A 702 7.86 20.59 17.24
CA LEU A 702 7.95 20.82 18.68
C LEU A 702 8.57 19.61 19.41
N GLU A 703 8.17 18.38 19.06
CA GLU A 703 8.71 17.17 19.68
C GLU A 703 10.16 16.88 19.24
N TRP A 704 10.48 17.07 17.96
CA TRP A 704 11.83 16.84 17.44
C TRP A 704 12.84 17.85 17.98
N SER A 705 12.49 19.14 18.02
CA SER A 705 13.35 20.16 18.63
C SER A 705 13.56 19.92 20.13
N ARG A 706 12.56 19.41 20.86
CA ARG A 706 12.73 18.98 22.26
C ARG A 706 13.74 17.84 22.39
N LEU A 707 13.67 16.82 21.53
CA LEU A 707 14.66 15.74 21.50
C LEU A 707 16.08 16.25 21.21
N MET A 708 16.20 17.25 20.34
CA MET A 708 17.47 17.93 19.99
C MET A 708 17.98 18.91 21.06
N HIS A 709 17.21 19.28 22.07
CA HIS A 709 17.58 20.30 23.06
C HIS A 709 18.45 19.72 24.19
N ASP A 710 19.60 20.33 24.48
CA ASP A 710 20.54 19.80 25.48
C ASP A 710 19.94 19.73 26.89
N GLY A 711 19.21 20.78 27.30
CA GLY A 711 18.54 20.84 28.61
C GLY A 711 17.20 20.11 28.70
N ARG A 712 16.97 19.06 27.91
CA ARG A 712 15.64 18.39 27.85
C ARG A 712 15.35 17.52 29.07
N GLU A 713 16.36 16.92 29.70
CA GLU A 713 16.17 16.02 30.85
C GLU A 713 15.89 16.83 32.14
N GLU A 714 16.34 18.09 32.18
CA GLU A 714 16.00 19.11 33.18
C GLU A 714 14.63 19.77 32.93
N GLY A 715 13.95 19.44 31.83
CA GLY A 715 12.67 20.00 31.44
C GLY A 715 12.71 21.44 30.90
N LEU A 716 13.88 21.95 30.49
CA LEU A 716 14.01 23.31 29.91
C LEU A 716 13.38 23.43 28.50
N ALA A 717 13.13 22.28 27.86
CA ALA A 717 12.43 22.17 26.58
C ALA A 717 10.96 21.72 26.72
N ASP A 718 10.45 21.56 27.94
CA ASP A 718 9.05 21.22 28.20
C ASP A 718 8.19 22.47 28.35
N PHE A 719 6.92 22.38 27.96
CA PHE A 719 5.88 23.29 28.41
C PHE A 719 5.52 22.99 29.87
N VAL A 720 5.36 24.03 30.67
CA VAL A 720 4.99 23.93 32.09
C VAL A 720 3.74 24.75 32.32
N MET A 721 2.60 24.07 32.44
CA MET A 721 1.32 24.71 32.77
C MET A 721 1.46 25.50 34.09
N SER A 722 1.08 26.77 34.08
CA SER A 722 1.17 27.63 35.26
C SER A 722 0.24 27.13 36.38
N ARG A 723 0.67 27.30 37.63
CA ARG A 723 -0.13 26.90 38.81
C ARG A 723 -1.31 27.84 39.11
N GLY A 724 -1.46 28.93 38.37
CA GLY A 724 -2.59 29.85 38.45
C GLY A 724 -2.79 30.56 37.11
N GLY A 725 -3.99 30.45 36.56
CA GLY A 725 -4.33 30.96 35.23
C GLY A 725 -5.68 30.39 34.74
N ARG A 726 -6.78 31.00 35.19
CA ARG A 726 -8.07 30.94 34.48
C ARG A 726 -8.23 32.25 33.74
N SER A 727 -8.13 32.20 32.41
CA SER A 727 -8.60 33.22 31.46
C SER A 727 -8.63 32.58 30.09
#